data_AF-A0A813K3M9-F1
#
_entry.id   AF-A0A813K3M9-F1
#
_cell.length_a   1.000
_cell.length_b   1.000
_cell.length_c   1.000
_cell.angle_alpha   90.00
_cell.angle_beta   90.00
_cell.angle_gamma   90.00
#
_symmetry.space_group_name_H-M   'P 1'
#
loop_
_entity.id
_entity.type
_entity.pdbx_description
1 polymer ?
#
loop_
_entity_poly.entity_id
_entity_poly.type
_entity_poly.pdbx_seq_one_letter_code
_entity_poly.pdbx_strand_id
1 'polypeptide(L)'
;MAPIARVLAVCATLVQAFSPPPVPSLAQLALLTPAPNGCANITDRGLCLSSKDAGSQANWEAYRLAGEACVWCGGAQCTDRSADKCMPYDLLMNGQGKYYTTFYAVYDFKVAAFVESKRALSSSLDATCLCTMNSGCHTLSDQFNCLSSKDGRPEGVISGSQVAGQPCVWCAGGRCNPGSAALCEPYDVQVSGEGTMFAENFAKNNYKVAGCQGGKLKSIIQLAPGVSKPTFPLDPPSQAAMSCLKNELAGCFAINDRLSCLSSIDGSTVRSFGSIDGGLKVQGQPCVWCGGGPCTAGGPLASSLCLPFDYLARGAGRAFTSVNRAALTVAECARSGEGNKFDFGDMSCLLPRTNGCNKITDFKTCTSSTDGRPYSFVAGFKAKGQPCVWCAGGACSEQNSNLCEPFDFAVNGKGHAFNSANEFAEYSVASCSPNGIPGPRALPTFYDLHGTPQLVDCGFPIPVWEKVGQVCGFCKALVPKINERYPTCGDYCSKNGGLVCAEASLSTLRTCEAAKAVTCSYQFALEENALCECLPKPGPTALARDFPRPADEHLECLDLAKNGCTAVTDKLACLGSKDASGVKNYRTVAVDGEPCVWCGGGPGGVVGGACTSDSNATCVPYDWMARGEGVVYAYRQQASTILKVAQCSVPDRNFGNTGCLKRQVKGCNTLKDKGTCLSSLDGRKKHQIGGFMIEGQPCVWCGGSACNSNNDDMCAAYDFAVHGAGQAFLTDLSVGRYLTAACENGKPVPHELPSALSNAGVLMMVNCGVPNPIWTGVSKTCDWCKVQVAAKAMPMFQNCSAYCAAQTGNLGCSKAWTSFKHSCDAKATTTCAYNFKAGENALCECHVQGWGSKVEPAQSAQMTPVVIDTVTLAPPVQVTAAPFPKVPEVLSNIGKDS
;
A
#
# COMPACT_ATOMS: atom_id res chain seq x y z
N MET A 1 13.02 68.53 1.40
CA MET A 1 13.26 67.48 2.42
C MET A 1 11.97 66.70 2.58
N ALA A 2 12.03 65.38 2.33
CA ALA A 2 10.92 64.42 2.39
C ALA A 2 10.53 64.07 3.85
N PRO A 3 9.49 63.24 4.14
CA PRO A 3 8.54 62.59 3.23
C PRO A 3 7.05 62.63 3.65
N ILE A 4 6.19 62.57 2.63
CA ILE A 4 4.79 62.10 2.66
C ILE A 4 4.80 60.78 1.86
N ALA A 5 4.56 59.62 2.50
CA ALA A 5 4.22 58.37 1.81
C ALA A 5 3.90 57.23 2.81
N ARG A 6 2.68 57.16 3.34
CA ARG A 6 2.11 55.95 3.97
C ARG A 6 0.57 55.97 3.92
N VAL A 7 -0.04 55.79 2.74
CA VAL A 7 -1.46 55.35 2.62
C VAL A 7 -1.74 54.46 1.38
N LEU A 8 -0.87 54.37 0.37
CA LEU A 8 -1.16 53.58 -0.84
C LEU A 8 -0.27 52.33 -0.96
N ALA A 9 -0.67 51.21 -0.35
CA ALA A 9 -0.18 49.87 -0.71
C ALA A 9 -0.97 48.72 -0.05
N VAL A 10 -2.31 48.73 -0.12
CA VAL A 10 -3.13 47.52 0.13
C VAL A 10 -4.30 47.56 -0.86
N CYS A 11 -4.07 47.11 -2.09
CA CYS A 11 -5.07 46.64 -3.07
C CYS A 11 -4.36 46.39 -4.41
N ALA A 12 -3.71 45.23 -4.54
CA ALA A 12 -3.39 44.66 -5.84
C ALA A 12 -3.79 43.18 -5.77
N THR A 13 -4.96 42.92 -6.33
CA THR A 13 -5.66 41.64 -6.38
C THR A 13 -4.94 40.64 -7.28
N LEU A 14 -4.87 39.39 -6.81
CA LEU A 14 -4.51 38.23 -7.62
C LEU A 14 -5.47 38.11 -8.81
N VAL A 15 -4.93 38.19 -10.03
CA VAL A 15 -5.62 37.74 -11.24
C VAL A 15 -5.05 36.37 -11.59
N GLN A 16 -5.77 35.30 -11.24
CA GLN A 16 -5.48 33.95 -11.74
C GLN A 16 -5.97 33.85 -13.19
N ALA A 17 -5.08 33.47 -14.11
CA ALA A 17 -5.44 33.19 -15.49
C ALA A 17 -6.10 31.80 -15.57
N PHE A 18 -7.40 31.77 -15.85
CA PHE A 18 -8.14 30.53 -16.08
C PHE A 18 -7.93 30.04 -17.52
N SER A 19 -7.71 28.74 -17.70
CA SER A 19 -7.82 28.10 -19.02
C SER A 19 -9.30 27.85 -19.33
N PRO A 20 -9.88 28.43 -20.39
CA PRO A 20 -11.28 28.21 -20.71
C PRO A 20 -11.54 26.74 -21.13
N PRO A 21 -12.73 26.21 -20.85
CA PRO A 21 -13.15 24.87 -21.32
C PRO A 21 -13.08 24.80 -22.87
N PRO A 22 -12.86 23.64 -23.48
CA PRO A 22 -12.78 23.53 -24.93
C PRO A 22 -14.08 23.98 -25.61
N VAL A 23 -13.95 24.80 -26.66
CA VAL A 23 -15.06 25.25 -27.51
C VAL A 23 -15.68 24.03 -28.21
N PRO A 24 -17.00 23.84 -28.19
CA PRO A 24 -17.64 22.77 -28.96
C PRO A 24 -17.31 22.87 -30.45
N SER A 25 -16.99 21.74 -31.08
CA SER A 25 -16.73 21.71 -32.53
C SER A 25 -17.96 22.12 -33.34
N LEU A 26 -17.78 22.58 -34.58
CA LEU A 26 -18.89 22.93 -35.48
C LEU A 26 -19.90 21.78 -35.66
N ALA A 27 -19.43 20.53 -35.67
CA ALA A 27 -20.28 19.35 -35.73
C ALA A 27 -21.16 19.21 -34.48
N GLN A 28 -20.62 19.49 -33.29
CA GLN A 28 -21.38 19.49 -32.04
C GLN A 28 -22.37 20.65 -31.97
N LEU A 29 -22.00 21.85 -32.43
CA LEU A 29 -22.91 23.00 -32.52
C LEU A 29 -24.07 22.78 -33.50
N ALA A 30 -23.86 22.00 -34.56
CA ALA A 30 -24.93 21.65 -35.50
C ALA A 30 -26.04 20.80 -34.85
N LEU A 31 -25.71 20.06 -33.78
CA LEU A 31 -26.61 19.14 -33.09
C LEU A 31 -27.38 19.77 -31.91
N LEU A 32 -27.02 20.99 -31.50
CA LEU A 32 -27.70 21.73 -30.44
C LEU A 32 -28.99 22.39 -30.95
N THR A 33 -30.00 22.43 -30.08
CA THR A 33 -31.31 23.04 -30.40
C THR A 33 -31.19 24.57 -30.41
N PRO A 34 -31.62 25.26 -31.46
CA PRO A 34 -31.64 26.73 -31.46
C PRO A 34 -32.59 27.26 -30.38
N ALA A 35 -32.10 28.15 -29.50
CA ALA A 35 -32.91 28.87 -28.52
C ALA A 35 -33.34 30.23 -29.12
N PRO A 36 -34.57 30.36 -29.64
CA PRO A 36 -34.99 31.52 -30.45
C PRO A 36 -35.01 32.84 -29.65
N ASN A 37 -35.08 32.75 -28.33
CA ASN A 37 -35.03 33.91 -27.43
C ASN A 37 -33.63 34.13 -26.83
N GLY A 38 -32.60 33.42 -27.32
CA GLY A 38 -31.24 33.44 -26.79
C GLY A 38 -31.05 32.62 -25.51
N CYS A 39 -29.80 32.32 -25.17
CA CYS A 39 -29.44 31.52 -24.00
C CYS A 39 -29.81 32.20 -22.68
N ALA A 40 -29.73 33.54 -22.62
CA ALA A 40 -30.03 34.34 -21.42
C ALA A 40 -31.42 34.08 -20.84
N ASN A 41 -32.40 33.77 -21.69
CA ASN A 41 -33.78 33.49 -21.29
C ASN A 41 -34.02 32.06 -20.79
N ILE A 42 -32.99 31.21 -20.76
CA ILE A 42 -33.11 29.82 -20.34
C ILE A 42 -32.82 29.69 -18.84
N THR A 43 -33.85 29.34 -18.07
CA THR A 43 -33.74 29.07 -16.63
C THR A 43 -33.71 27.57 -16.29
N ASP A 44 -33.95 26.70 -17.27
CA ASP A 44 -33.86 25.24 -17.10
C ASP A 44 -32.49 24.72 -17.52
N ARG A 45 -31.89 23.88 -16.65
CA ARG A 45 -30.55 23.32 -16.87
C ARG A 45 -30.49 22.40 -18.08
N GLY A 46 -31.49 21.53 -18.25
CA GLY A 46 -31.52 20.55 -19.34
C GLY A 46 -31.64 21.23 -20.70
N LEU A 47 -32.53 22.22 -20.78
CA LEU A 47 -32.73 23.06 -21.95
C LEU A 47 -31.46 23.86 -22.27
N CYS A 48 -30.82 24.46 -21.27
CA CYS A 48 -29.57 25.21 -21.47
C CYS A 48 -28.47 24.30 -22.05
N LEU A 49 -28.26 23.13 -21.46
CA LEU A 49 -27.19 22.20 -21.88
C LEU A 49 -27.46 21.46 -23.20
N SER A 50 -28.65 21.62 -23.78
CA SER A 50 -29.02 21.06 -25.08
C SER A 50 -29.25 22.12 -26.17
N SER A 51 -28.99 23.40 -25.86
CA SER A 51 -29.29 24.52 -26.73
C SER A 51 -28.05 25.30 -27.18
N LYS A 52 -28.21 25.99 -28.30
CA LYS A 52 -27.32 27.06 -28.78
C LYS A 52 -28.11 28.36 -28.92
N ASP A 53 -27.45 29.49 -28.78
CA ASP A 53 -28.11 30.78 -28.90
C ASP A 53 -28.63 30.98 -30.34
N ALA A 54 -29.90 31.35 -30.47
CA ALA A 54 -30.50 31.75 -31.75
C ALA A 54 -31.38 32.99 -31.58
N GLY A 55 -31.01 33.86 -30.64
CA GLY A 55 -31.63 35.17 -30.48
C GLY A 55 -31.52 35.99 -31.76
N SER A 56 -32.42 36.96 -31.92
CA SER A 56 -32.44 37.86 -33.08
C SER A 56 -31.17 38.71 -33.21
N GLN A 57 -30.41 38.84 -32.12
CA GLN A 57 -29.16 39.60 -32.07
C GLN A 57 -27.98 38.68 -32.38
N ALA A 58 -27.53 38.69 -33.64
CA ALA A 58 -26.45 37.82 -34.10
C ALA A 58 -25.11 38.07 -33.36
N ASN A 59 -24.82 39.34 -33.08
CA ASN A 59 -23.65 39.78 -32.34
C ASN A 59 -24.05 40.84 -31.32
N TRP A 60 -23.34 40.90 -30.20
CA TRP A 60 -23.44 42.00 -29.25
C TRP A 60 -22.04 42.57 -29.04
N GLU A 61 -21.85 43.82 -29.46
CA GLU A 61 -20.54 44.47 -29.54
C GLU A 61 -19.56 43.67 -30.41
N ALA A 62 -18.54 43.07 -29.79
CA ALA A 62 -17.52 42.24 -30.45
C ALA A 62 -17.73 40.73 -30.23
N TYR A 63 -18.78 40.31 -29.53
CA TYR A 63 -19.05 38.92 -29.21
C TYR A 63 -20.08 38.32 -30.15
N ARG A 64 -19.80 37.10 -30.60
CA ARG A 64 -20.73 36.30 -31.38
C ARG A 64 -21.74 35.68 -30.41
N LEU A 65 -23.02 35.96 -30.61
CA LEU A 65 -24.07 35.33 -29.81
C LEU A 65 -24.70 34.20 -30.62
N ALA A 66 -25.24 34.51 -31.80
CA ALA A 66 -25.97 33.52 -32.59
C ALA A 66 -25.08 32.35 -33.05
N GLY A 67 -25.55 31.15 -32.71
CA GLY A 67 -24.92 29.88 -33.02
C GLY A 67 -24.00 29.36 -31.93
N GLU A 68 -23.67 30.15 -30.91
CA GLU A 68 -22.82 29.72 -29.80
C GLU A 68 -23.53 28.75 -28.87
N ALA A 69 -22.79 27.79 -28.31
CA ALA A 69 -23.33 26.89 -27.30
C ALA A 69 -23.74 27.69 -26.05
N CYS A 70 -24.88 27.31 -25.46
CA CYS A 70 -25.28 27.87 -24.17
C CYS A 70 -24.42 27.29 -23.03
N VAL A 71 -24.16 28.07 -21.98
CA VAL A 71 -23.39 27.68 -20.81
C VAL A 71 -24.24 27.85 -19.56
N TRP A 72 -24.49 26.76 -18.83
CA TRP A 72 -25.24 26.74 -17.58
C TRP A 72 -24.34 27.08 -16.40
N CYS A 73 -24.74 28.03 -15.55
CA CYS A 73 -23.92 28.60 -14.47
C CYS A 73 -24.27 28.04 -13.07
N GLY A 74 -24.42 26.72 -12.96
CA GLY A 74 -24.69 26.06 -11.66
C GLY A 74 -26.07 26.39 -11.03
N GLY A 75 -26.95 27.07 -11.76
CA GLY A 75 -28.25 27.55 -11.25
C GLY A 75 -28.19 28.87 -10.49
N ALA A 76 -26.99 29.45 -10.33
CA ALA A 76 -26.77 30.83 -9.93
C ALA A 76 -26.71 31.75 -11.15
N GLN A 77 -26.72 33.06 -10.90
CA GLN A 77 -26.49 34.06 -11.95
C GLN A 77 -25.06 33.95 -12.50
N CYS A 78 -24.89 34.02 -13.82
CA CYS A 78 -23.59 33.83 -14.45
C CYS A 78 -22.60 34.95 -14.13
N THR A 79 -23.04 36.20 -14.13
CA THR A 79 -22.18 37.38 -14.01
C THR A 79 -22.71 38.39 -12.99
N ASP A 80 -21.93 39.40 -12.61
CA ASP A 80 -22.38 40.54 -11.78
C ASP A 80 -23.35 41.49 -12.47
N ARG A 81 -23.59 41.33 -13.77
CA ARG A 81 -24.43 42.22 -14.56
C ARG A 81 -25.74 41.62 -15.04
N SER A 82 -25.92 40.31 -14.95
CA SER A 82 -27.16 39.65 -15.34
C SER A 82 -27.56 38.59 -14.33
N ALA A 83 -28.88 38.45 -14.11
CA ALA A 83 -29.47 37.39 -13.29
C ALA A 83 -29.58 36.05 -14.06
N ASP A 84 -29.03 35.99 -15.27
CA ASP A 84 -29.19 34.87 -16.19
C ASP A 84 -28.45 33.64 -15.67
N LYS A 85 -29.12 32.50 -15.68
CA LYS A 85 -28.54 31.21 -15.26
C LYS A 85 -27.86 30.46 -16.41
N CYS A 86 -28.03 30.97 -17.62
CA CYS A 86 -27.55 30.39 -18.87
C CYS A 86 -27.08 31.52 -19.79
N MET A 87 -25.86 31.45 -20.34
CA MET A 87 -25.31 32.50 -21.22
C MET A 87 -24.60 31.91 -22.45
N PRO A 88 -24.49 32.66 -23.56
CA PRO A 88 -23.69 32.23 -24.72
C PRO A 88 -22.22 32.09 -24.35
N TYR A 89 -21.58 31.05 -24.86
CA TYR A 89 -20.19 30.70 -24.53
C TYR A 89 -19.21 31.87 -24.76
N ASP A 90 -19.23 32.49 -25.95
CA ASP A 90 -18.29 33.55 -26.31
C ASP A 90 -18.42 34.78 -25.40
N LEU A 91 -19.66 35.18 -25.10
CA LEU A 91 -19.94 36.28 -24.17
C LEU A 91 -19.41 35.99 -22.76
N LEU A 92 -19.52 34.74 -22.30
CA LEU A 92 -19.09 34.32 -20.95
C LEU A 92 -17.60 34.03 -20.83
N MET A 93 -16.90 33.72 -21.93
CA MET A 93 -15.47 33.44 -21.87
C MET A 93 -14.62 34.67 -22.22
N ASN A 94 -15.11 35.52 -23.11
CA ASN A 94 -14.38 36.68 -23.60
C ASN A 94 -14.92 38.03 -23.05
N GLY A 95 -16.04 38.02 -22.34
CA GLY A 95 -16.68 39.23 -21.80
C GLY A 95 -16.09 39.75 -20.49
N GLN A 96 -15.23 39.00 -19.80
CA GLN A 96 -14.68 39.42 -18.50
C GLN A 96 -13.78 40.66 -18.64
N GLY A 97 -14.00 41.65 -17.78
CA GLY A 97 -13.27 42.93 -17.80
C GLY A 97 -13.78 43.94 -18.85
N LYS A 98 -14.69 43.53 -19.74
CA LYS A 98 -15.35 44.40 -20.72
C LYS A 98 -16.86 44.53 -20.44
N TYR A 99 -17.55 43.40 -20.38
CA TYR A 99 -19.00 43.33 -20.17
C TYR A 99 -19.38 43.10 -18.71
N TYR A 100 -18.61 42.30 -17.96
CA TYR A 100 -18.84 42.04 -16.54
C TYR A 100 -17.52 42.05 -15.77
N THR A 101 -17.57 42.32 -14.46
CA THR A 101 -16.36 42.36 -13.63
C THR A 101 -16.08 41.01 -12.98
N THR A 102 -17.14 40.26 -12.67
CA THR A 102 -17.07 39.01 -11.92
C THR A 102 -17.87 37.92 -12.62
N PHE A 103 -17.20 36.82 -12.96
CA PHE A 103 -17.87 35.57 -13.33
C PHE A 103 -18.16 34.81 -12.03
N TYR A 104 -19.43 34.55 -11.68
CA TYR A 104 -19.76 33.90 -10.41
C TYR A 104 -19.67 32.38 -10.49
N ALA A 105 -19.90 31.80 -11.67
CA ALA A 105 -19.96 30.36 -11.84
C ALA A 105 -18.64 29.72 -12.23
N VAL A 106 -17.50 30.37 -11.95
CA VAL A 106 -16.12 29.94 -12.30
C VAL A 106 -15.86 28.46 -11.98
N TYR A 107 -16.51 27.91 -10.97
CA TYR A 107 -16.31 26.53 -10.50
C TYR A 107 -17.46 25.56 -10.77
N ASP A 108 -18.60 26.01 -11.30
CA ASP A 108 -19.79 25.13 -11.51
C ASP A 108 -20.52 25.40 -12.85
N PHE A 109 -19.82 25.94 -13.85
CA PHE A 109 -20.40 26.10 -15.17
C PHE A 109 -20.33 24.81 -16.00
N LYS A 110 -21.27 24.63 -16.93
CA LYS A 110 -21.29 23.53 -17.91
C LYS A 110 -21.66 24.04 -19.28
N VAL A 111 -20.88 23.69 -20.29
CA VAL A 111 -21.13 24.07 -21.70
C VAL A 111 -22.07 23.06 -22.34
N ALA A 112 -23.04 23.53 -23.12
CA ALA A 112 -23.92 22.68 -23.92
C ALA A 112 -23.09 21.84 -24.89
N ALA A 113 -23.26 20.53 -24.81
CA ALA A 113 -22.58 19.57 -25.67
C ALA A 113 -23.57 18.46 -26.00
N PHE A 114 -23.61 18.07 -27.27
CA PHE A 114 -24.45 16.95 -27.69
C PHE A 114 -23.90 15.64 -27.12
N VAL A 115 -24.71 14.94 -26.31
CA VAL A 115 -24.39 13.60 -25.81
C VAL A 115 -25.27 12.60 -26.56
N GLU A 116 -24.68 11.86 -27.50
CA GLU A 116 -25.34 10.88 -28.38
C GLU A 116 -26.21 9.85 -27.62
N SER A 117 -25.91 9.57 -26.36
CA SER A 117 -26.58 8.50 -25.60
C SER A 117 -28.00 8.83 -25.12
N LYS A 118 -28.37 10.11 -24.95
CA LYS A 118 -29.66 10.46 -24.32
C LYS A 118 -30.85 10.52 -25.27
N ARG A 119 -30.64 10.81 -26.57
CA ARG A 119 -31.75 10.91 -27.53
C ARG A 119 -32.09 9.59 -28.22
N ALA A 120 -31.13 8.68 -28.38
CA ALA A 120 -31.33 7.45 -29.16
C ALA A 120 -32.34 6.45 -28.56
N LEU A 121 -32.53 6.41 -27.23
CA LEU A 121 -33.50 5.50 -26.59
C LEU A 121 -34.85 6.13 -26.23
N SER A 122 -34.89 7.40 -25.86
CA SER A 122 -36.16 8.07 -25.49
C SER A 122 -37.06 8.36 -26.70
N SER A 123 -36.50 8.61 -27.89
CA SER A 123 -37.29 8.86 -29.10
C SER A 123 -37.58 7.61 -29.95
N SER A 124 -37.03 6.43 -29.58
CA SER A 124 -37.25 5.16 -30.31
C SER A 124 -38.21 4.19 -29.60
N LEU A 125 -38.54 4.44 -28.33
CA LEU A 125 -39.59 3.73 -27.61
C LEU A 125 -40.93 4.43 -27.81
N ASP A 126 -41.61 4.10 -28.91
CA ASP A 126 -43.04 4.39 -29.03
C ASP A 126 -43.76 3.74 -27.84
N ALA A 127 -44.41 4.54 -26.99
CA ALA A 127 -45.14 4.10 -25.80
C ALA A 127 -46.66 4.22 -25.98
N THR A 128 -47.13 4.41 -27.22
CA THR A 128 -48.55 4.59 -27.53
C THR A 128 -49.35 3.29 -27.40
N CYS A 129 -48.71 2.13 -27.58
CA CYS A 129 -49.34 0.82 -27.40
C CYS A 129 -49.32 0.31 -25.95
N LEU A 130 -48.67 1.02 -25.02
CA LEU A 130 -48.57 0.62 -23.62
C LEU A 130 -49.79 1.12 -22.82
N CYS A 131 -50.34 0.25 -21.99
CA CYS A 131 -51.43 0.58 -21.08
C CYS A 131 -50.95 1.57 -20.01
N THR A 132 -51.67 2.67 -19.81
CA THR A 132 -51.37 3.61 -18.73
C THR A 132 -51.81 3.02 -17.39
N MET A 133 -50.85 2.79 -16.49
CA MET A 133 -51.14 2.30 -15.15
C MET A 133 -51.20 3.46 -14.16
N ASN A 134 -52.41 3.93 -13.87
CA ASN A 134 -52.64 5.10 -12.99
C ASN A 134 -52.04 4.93 -11.59
N SER A 135 -51.93 3.70 -11.09
CA SER A 135 -51.28 3.37 -9.82
C SER A 135 -49.75 3.38 -9.89
N GLY A 136 -49.16 3.46 -11.09
CA GLY A 136 -47.73 3.44 -11.34
C GLY A 136 -47.14 2.04 -11.50
N CYS A 137 -45.96 1.97 -12.13
CA CYS A 137 -45.30 0.70 -12.47
C CYS A 137 -44.98 -0.15 -11.23
N HIS A 138 -44.62 0.48 -10.11
CA HIS A 138 -44.28 -0.16 -8.83
C HIS A 138 -45.36 -1.07 -8.24
N THR A 139 -46.61 -0.93 -8.68
CA THR A 139 -47.74 -1.76 -8.23
C THR A 139 -47.89 -3.07 -9.01
N LEU A 140 -47.17 -3.23 -10.12
CA LEU A 140 -47.23 -4.41 -10.97
C LEU A 140 -46.31 -5.50 -10.41
N SER A 141 -46.89 -6.67 -10.13
CA SER A 141 -46.17 -7.83 -9.59
C SER A 141 -45.97 -8.96 -10.59
N ASP A 142 -46.51 -8.85 -11.80
CA ASP A 142 -46.33 -9.82 -12.87
C ASP A 142 -45.62 -9.21 -14.09
N GLN A 143 -44.82 -10.06 -14.74
CA GLN A 143 -43.99 -9.65 -15.86
C GLN A 143 -44.81 -9.16 -17.06
N PHE A 144 -45.98 -9.77 -17.31
CA PHE A 144 -46.75 -9.46 -18.51
C PHE A 144 -47.36 -8.07 -18.42
N ASN A 145 -48.04 -7.75 -17.31
CA ASN A 145 -48.63 -6.44 -17.08
C ASN A 145 -47.54 -5.37 -16.95
N CYS A 146 -46.39 -5.69 -16.33
CA CYS A 146 -45.25 -4.79 -16.32
C CYS A 146 -44.79 -4.44 -17.75
N LEU A 147 -44.55 -5.43 -18.61
CA LEU A 147 -44.01 -5.22 -19.95
C LEU A 147 -45.03 -4.71 -20.98
N SER A 148 -46.31 -4.60 -20.61
CA SER A 148 -47.38 -4.02 -21.43
C SER A 148 -47.83 -2.64 -20.96
N SER A 149 -47.18 -2.06 -19.95
CA SER A 149 -47.63 -0.85 -19.27
C SER A 149 -46.61 0.30 -19.28
N LYS A 150 -47.13 1.51 -19.03
CA LYS A 150 -46.37 2.72 -18.70
C LYS A 150 -46.88 3.35 -17.41
N ASP A 151 -46.03 4.09 -16.71
CA ASP A 151 -46.39 4.73 -15.44
C ASP A 151 -47.39 5.87 -15.69
N GLY A 152 -48.56 5.78 -15.06
CA GLY A 152 -49.65 6.74 -15.20
C GLY A 152 -49.85 7.64 -13.99
N ARG A 153 -48.91 7.65 -13.02
CA ARG A 153 -49.06 8.50 -11.85
C ARG A 153 -49.08 9.97 -12.27
N PRO A 154 -49.96 10.81 -11.67
CA PRO A 154 -50.03 12.23 -11.98
C PRO A 154 -48.84 13.02 -11.43
N GLU A 155 -48.14 12.46 -10.43
CA GLU A 155 -46.89 12.98 -9.90
C GLU A 155 -45.80 12.83 -10.95
N GLY A 156 -45.63 13.89 -11.76
CA GLY A 156 -44.70 13.87 -12.88
C GLY A 156 -43.26 13.56 -12.49
N VAL A 157 -42.86 13.72 -11.23
CA VAL A 157 -41.47 13.57 -10.76
C VAL A 157 -41.41 12.80 -9.43
N ILE A 158 -40.61 11.73 -9.36
CA ILE A 158 -40.28 10.99 -8.13
C ILE A 158 -38.77 11.02 -7.94
N SER A 159 -38.31 11.49 -6.77
CA SER A 159 -36.88 11.62 -6.45
C SER A 159 -36.08 12.36 -7.54
N GLY A 160 -36.66 13.43 -8.11
CA GLY A 160 -36.04 14.23 -9.16
C GLY A 160 -36.11 13.63 -10.58
N SER A 161 -36.68 12.44 -10.77
CA SER A 161 -36.84 11.78 -12.08
C SER A 161 -38.27 11.90 -12.59
N GLN A 162 -38.45 12.30 -13.85
CA GLN A 162 -39.78 12.41 -14.44
C GLN A 162 -40.36 11.01 -14.70
N VAL A 163 -41.44 10.58 -14.05
CA VAL A 163 -41.94 9.18 -14.17
C VAL A 163 -43.19 9.03 -15.02
N ALA A 164 -44.03 10.07 -15.10
CA ALA A 164 -45.30 9.99 -15.82
C ALA A 164 -45.09 9.73 -17.32
N GLY A 165 -45.78 8.73 -17.86
CA GLY A 165 -45.72 8.31 -19.25
C GLY A 165 -44.57 7.38 -19.60
N GLN A 166 -43.70 7.04 -18.65
CA GLN A 166 -42.53 6.21 -18.92
C GLN A 166 -42.86 4.72 -19.01
N PRO A 167 -42.19 3.97 -19.91
CA PRO A 167 -42.35 2.52 -19.96
C PRO A 167 -41.91 1.88 -18.64
N CYS A 168 -42.63 0.85 -18.22
CA CYS A 168 -42.26 0.08 -17.04
C CYS A 168 -41.10 -0.90 -17.33
N VAL A 169 -40.30 -1.21 -16.29
CA VAL A 169 -39.14 -2.10 -16.35
C VAL A 169 -39.34 -3.26 -15.38
N TRP A 170 -39.32 -4.48 -15.90
CA TRP A 170 -39.43 -5.72 -15.11
C TRP A 170 -38.06 -6.18 -14.59
N CYS A 171 -37.93 -6.38 -13.29
CA CYS A 171 -36.66 -6.73 -12.63
C CYS A 171 -36.48 -8.25 -12.44
N ALA A 172 -36.83 -9.02 -13.47
CA ALA A 172 -36.64 -10.47 -13.53
C ALA A 172 -37.26 -11.27 -12.35
N GLY A 173 -38.37 -10.78 -11.80
CA GLY A 173 -39.04 -11.39 -10.64
C GLY A 173 -38.36 -11.12 -9.28
N GLY A 174 -37.25 -10.37 -9.27
CA GLY A 174 -36.63 -9.83 -8.06
C GLY A 174 -37.10 -8.40 -7.77
N ARG A 175 -36.79 -7.91 -6.57
CA ARG A 175 -37.04 -6.52 -6.19
C ARG A 175 -36.22 -5.57 -7.08
N CYS A 176 -36.86 -4.53 -7.58
CA CYS A 176 -36.24 -3.50 -8.42
C CYS A 176 -35.34 -2.53 -7.65
N ASN A 177 -35.50 -2.45 -6.33
CA ASN A 177 -34.70 -1.63 -5.43
C ASN A 177 -34.61 -2.34 -4.06
N PRO A 178 -33.53 -2.16 -3.28
CA PRO A 178 -33.37 -2.81 -1.98
C PRO A 178 -34.45 -2.40 -0.96
N GLY A 179 -34.96 -1.18 -1.08
CA GLY A 179 -35.92 -0.57 -0.16
C GLY A 179 -37.40 -0.80 -0.49
N SER A 180 -37.74 -1.43 -1.62
CA SER A 180 -39.15 -1.69 -1.97
C SER A 180 -39.36 -3.13 -2.43
N ALA A 181 -40.61 -3.60 -2.29
CA ALA A 181 -41.03 -4.92 -2.74
C ALA A 181 -41.44 -4.95 -4.23
N ALA A 182 -41.34 -3.82 -4.93
CA ALA A 182 -41.75 -3.69 -6.31
C ALA A 182 -40.90 -4.57 -7.23
N LEU A 183 -41.57 -5.36 -8.08
CA LEU A 183 -40.94 -6.21 -9.11
C LEU A 183 -40.86 -5.50 -10.48
N CYS A 184 -41.44 -4.30 -10.56
CA CYS A 184 -41.56 -3.48 -11.74
C CYS A 184 -41.39 -2.00 -11.37
N GLU A 185 -40.63 -1.18 -12.11
CA GLU A 185 -40.43 0.26 -11.81
C GLU A 185 -40.39 1.09 -13.10
N PRO A 186 -40.63 2.41 -13.07
CA PRO A 186 -40.48 3.28 -14.24
C PRO A 186 -39.04 3.31 -14.75
N TYR A 187 -38.86 3.45 -16.06
CA TYR A 187 -37.54 3.43 -16.70
C TYR A 187 -36.53 4.40 -16.08
N ASP A 188 -36.88 5.67 -15.84
CA ASP A 188 -35.92 6.61 -15.25
C ASP A 188 -35.67 6.38 -13.77
N VAL A 189 -36.60 5.79 -13.01
CA VAL A 189 -36.30 5.39 -11.63
C VAL A 189 -35.18 4.35 -11.61
N GLN A 190 -35.14 3.48 -12.62
CA GLN A 190 -34.09 2.50 -12.80
C GLN A 190 -32.81 3.13 -13.40
N VAL A 191 -32.92 3.88 -14.49
CA VAL A 191 -31.73 4.34 -15.25
C VAL A 191 -31.13 5.64 -14.72
N SER A 192 -31.96 6.53 -14.17
CA SER A 192 -31.61 7.88 -13.73
C SER A 192 -31.68 8.09 -12.21
N GLY A 193 -32.33 7.19 -11.47
CA GLY A 193 -32.31 7.19 -10.00
C GLY A 193 -30.86 7.22 -9.50
N GLU A 194 -30.56 8.14 -8.57
CA GLU A 194 -29.23 8.42 -8.04
C GLU A 194 -28.42 7.13 -7.86
N GLY A 195 -27.19 7.11 -8.41
CA GLY A 195 -26.34 5.96 -8.71
C GLY A 195 -25.95 4.99 -7.57
N THR A 196 -26.78 4.83 -6.54
CA THR A 196 -26.71 3.85 -5.46
C THR A 196 -27.64 2.66 -5.69
N MET A 197 -28.79 2.83 -6.34
CA MET A 197 -29.81 1.76 -6.45
C MET A 197 -29.44 0.67 -7.46
N PHE A 198 -28.71 1.02 -8.53
CA PHE A 198 -28.25 0.03 -9.50
C PHE A 198 -27.06 -0.79 -9.01
N ALA A 199 -26.30 -0.34 -8.00
CA ALA A 199 -25.04 -0.96 -7.61
C ALA A 199 -25.22 -2.29 -6.86
N GLU A 200 -26.32 -2.44 -6.10
CA GLU A 200 -26.58 -3.56 -5.19
C GLU A 200 -27.66 -4.55 -5.70
N ASN A 201 -28.25 -4.33 -6.88
CA ASN A 201 -29.38 -5.12 -7.35
C ASN A 201 -29.01 -6.52 -7.89
N PHE A 202 -29.76 -7.53 -7.45
CA PHE A 202 -29.77 -8.92 -7.96
C PHE A 202 -30.20 -9.04 -9.45
N ALA A 203 -30.72 -7.97 -10.06
CA ALA A 203 -31.34 -7.98 -11.39
C ALA A 203 -30.45 -7.49 -12.56
N LYS A 204 -29.16 -7.17 -12.32
CA LYS A 204 -28.28 -6.50 -13.30
C LYS A 204 -28.21 -7.12 -14.70
N ASN A 205 -28.47 -8.43 -14.82
CA ASN A 205 -28.30 -9.15 -16.09
C ASN A 205 -29.62 -9.48 -16.82
N ASN A 206 -30.80 -9.22 -16.23
CA ASN A 206 -32.06 -9.81 -16.72
C ASN A 206 -33.27 -8.86 -16.77
N TYR A 207 -33.08 -7.54 -16.65
CA TYR A 207 -34.22 -6.62 -16.73
C TYR A 207 -34.79 -6.52 -18.15
N LYS A 208 -36.10 -6.29 -18.24
CA LYS A 208 -36.82 -6.14 -19.51
C LYS A 208 -37.59 -4.83 -19.47
N VAL A 209 -37.53 -4.04 -20.54
CA VAL A 209 -38.24 -2.75 -20.64
C VAL A 209 -39.48 -2.94 -21.52
N ALA A 210 -40.60 -2.37 -21.09
CA ALA A 210 -41.82 -2.28 -21.90
C ALA A 210 -41.57 -1.40 -23.14
N GLY A 211 -42.03 -1.84 -24.31
CA GLY A 211 -41.84 -1.07 -25.54
C GLY A 211 -42.78 -1.48 -26.65
N CYS A 212 -43.02 -0.56 -27.58
CA CYS A 212 -43.76 -0.83 -28.81
C CYS A 212 -42.81 -0.84 -30.01
N GLN A 213 -43.12 -1.67 -30.99
CA GLN A 213 -42.54 -1.55 -32.33
C GLN A 213 -43.68 -1.56 -33.35
N GLY A 214 -43.88 -0.43 -34.04
CA GLY A 214 -44.95 -0.27 -35.02
C GLY A 214 -46.36 -0.36 -34.41
N GLY A 215 -46.59 0.28 -33.26
CA GLY A 215 -47.90 0.29 -32.58
C GLY A 215 -48.32 -1.05 -31.95
N LYS A 216 -47.50 -2.09 -32.03
CA LYS A 216 -47.74 -3.39 -31.38
C LYS A 216 -46.78 -3.59 -30.22
N LEU A 217 -47.27 -4.26 -29.16
CA LEU A 217 -46.47 -4.67 -28.01
C LEU A 217 -45.31 -5.54 -28.48
N LYS A 218 -44.08 -5.09 -28.18
CA LYS A 218 -42.87 -5.89 -28.37
C LYS A 218 -42.15 -5.96 -27.03
N SER A 219 -42.39 -7.03 -26.30
CA SER A 219 -41.56 -7.33 -25.14
C SER A 219 -40.16 -7.72 -25.63
N ILE A 220 -39.13 -7.24 -24.94
CA ILE A 220 -37.69 -7.52 -25.15
C ILE A 220 -36.98 -6.48 -26.04
N ILE A 221 -36.76 -5.28 -25.48
CA ILE A 221 -35.43 -4.65 -25.61
C ILE A 221 -34.64 -5.13 -24.40
N GLN A 222 -33.90 -6.23 -24.56
CA GLN A 222 -32.85 -6.57 -23.61
C GLN A 222 -31.74 -5.55 -23.87
N LEU A 223 -31.60 -4.58 -22.98
CA LEU A 223 -30.52 -3.61 -23.08
C LEU A 223 -29.20 -4.41 -23.05
N ALA A 224 -28.42 -4.33 -24.14
CA ALA A 224 -27.14 -5.01 -24.21
C ALA A 224 -26.30 -4.63 -22.98
N PRO A 225 -25.53 -5.56 -22.39
CA PRO A 225 -24.66 -5.27 -21.26
C PRO A 225 -23.58 -4.29 -21.72
N GLY A 226 -23.85 -3.00 -21.63
CA GLY A 226 -23.02 -1.98 -22.28
C GLY A 226 -23.38 -0.52 -22.00
N VAL A 227 -24.38 -0.22 -21.17
CA VAL A 227 -24.52 1.16 -20.64
C VAL A 227 -23.44 1.33 -19.58
N SER A 228 -22.30 1.88 -20.00
CA SER A 228 -21.14 2.11 -19.16
C SER A 228 -21.50 3.04 -17.99
N LYS A 229 -21.18 2.56 -16.78
CA LYS A 229 -21.03 3.29 -15.51
C LYS A 229 -20.63 4.76 -15.73
N PRO A 230 -21.07 5.74 -14.91
CA PRO A 230 -20.28 6.94 -14.70
C PRO A 230 -18.98 6.48 -14.02
N THR A 231 -18.01 6.07 -14.83
CA THR A 231 -16.69 5.65 -14.38
C THR A 231 -16.10 6.86 -13.68
N PHE A 232 -15.73 6.66 -12.41
CA PHE A 232 -14.63 7.43 -11.87
C PHE A 232 -13.48 7.24 -12.89
N PRO A 233 -12.91 8.30 -13.45
CA PRO A 233 -12.06 8.21 -14.65
C PRO A 233 -10.71 7.51 -14.41
N LEU A 234 -10.51 6.94 -13.21
CA LEU A 234 -9.27 6.34 -12.76
C LEU A 234 -9.60 4.94 -12.25
N ASP A 235 -8.90 3.95 -12.79
CA ASP A 235 -8.93 2.58 -12.27
C ASP A 235 -8.03 2.49 -11.03
N PRO A 236 -8.38 1.65 -10.03
CA PRO A 236 -7.50 1.41 -8.89
C PRO A 236 -6.21 0.76 -9.37
N PRO A 237 -5.02 1.28 -8.98
CA PRO A 237 -3.76 0.63 -9.32
C PRO A 237 -3.65 -0.74 -8.65
N SER A 238 -2.99 -1.68 -9.33
CA SER A 238 -2.78 -3.04 -8.82
C SER A 238 -1.91 -3.05 -7.56
N GLN A 239 -2.01 -4.11 -6.74
CA GLN A 239 -1.17 -4.25 -5.54
C GLN A 239 0.34 -4.17 -5.85
N ALA A 240 0.79 -4.72 -6.98
CA ALA A 240 2.16 -4.62 -7.44
C ALA A 240 2.55 -3.16 -7.75
N ALA A 241 1.65 -2.41 -8.36
CA ALA A 241 1.80 -0.98 -8.65
C ALA A 241 1.70 -0.09 -7.39
N MET A 242 1.47 -0.64 -6.20
CA MET A 242 1.48 0.11 -4.94
C MET A 242 2.64 -0.28 -4.02
N SER A 243 3.42 -1.31 -4.38
CA SER A 243 4.43 -1.92 -3.50
C SER A 243 5.60 -1.00 -3.09
N CYS A 244 5.87 0.04 -3.86
CA CYS A 244 6.91 1.04 -3.62
C CYS A 244 6.39 2.31 -2.92
N LEU A 245 5.08 2.47 -2.78
CA LEU A 245 4.48 3.66 -2.19
C LEU A 245 4.71 3.65 -0.67
N LYS A 246 5.07 4.82 -0.13
CA LYS A 246 5.32 5.02 1.29
C LYS A 246 4.03 4.90 2.08
N ASN A 247 4.07 4.17 3.20
CA ASN A 247 2.93 4.08 4.09
C ASN A 247 2.80 5.35 4.95
N GLU A 248 1.80 6.20 4.68
CA GLU A 248 1.61 7.45 5.41
C GLU A 248 0.74 7.21 6.65
N LEU A 249 1.38 7.05 7.82
CA LEU A 249 0.72 6.65 9.08
C LEU A 249 -0.39 7.62 9.51
N ALA A 250 -0.27 8.90 9.17
CA ALA A 250 -1.29 9.91 9.44
C ALA A 250 -2.48 9.83 8.47
N GLY A 251 -2.42 9.00 7.43
CA GLY A 251 -3.42 8.88 6.36
C GLY A 251 -3.22 9.90 5.24
N CYS A 252 -3.83 9.64 4.08
CA CYS A 252 -3.70 10.53 2.91
C CYS A 252 -4.26 11.93 3.19
N PHE A 253 -5.25 12.04 4.08
CA PHE A 253 -5.88 13.30 4.47
C PHE A 253 -4.93 14.28 5.19
N ALA A 254 -3.81 13.79 5.73
CA ALA A 254 -2.80 14.64 6.37
C ALA A 254 -1.82 15.27 5.36
N ILE A 255 -1.87 14.83 4.09
CA ILE A 255 -0.91 15.25 3.07
C ILE A 255 -1.42 16.49 2.33
N ASN A 256 -0.62 17.55 2.36
CA ASN A 256 -0.95 18.84 1.73
C ASN A 256 -0.08 19.19 0.52
N ASP A 257 0.83 18.28 0.11
CA ASP A 257 1.67 18.47 -1.05
C ASP A 257 1.53 17.31 -2.04
N ARG A 258 1.69 17.63 -3.32
CA ARG A 258 1.45 16.69 -4.43
C ARG A 258 2.41 15.51 -4.39
N LEU A 259 3.69 15.74 -4.09
CA LEU A 259 4.71 14.71 -4.21
C LEU A 259 4.54 13.64 -3.13
N SER A 260 4.40 14.06 -1.87
CA SER A 260 4.08 13.15 -0.75
C SER A 260 2.79 12.40 -1.02
N CYS A 261 1.79 13.06 -1.62
CA CYS A 261 0.51 12.43 -1.93
C CYS A 261 0.71 11.32 -2.97
N LEU A 262 1.38 11.63 -4.08
CA LEU A 262 1.60 10.69 -5.18
C LEU A 262 2.64 9.60 -4.89
N SER A 263 3.42 9.74 -3.83
CA SER A 263 4.36 8.72 -3.37
C SER A 263 3.85 7.86 -2.21
N SER A 264 2.56 7.98 -1.82
CA SER A 264 2.06 7.35 -0.58
C SER A 264 0.81 6.48 -0.74
N ILE A 265 0.67 5.53 0.18
CA ILE A 265 -0.58 4.85 0.52
C ILE A 265 -1.09 5.32 1.88
N ASP A 266 -2.40 5.25 2.09
CA ASP A 266 -3.02 5.59 3.37
C ASP A 266 -2.62 4.56 4.45
N GLY A 267 -1.81 4.99 5.40
CA GLY A 267 -1.39 4.19 6.54
C GLY A 267 -2.20 4.43 7.80
N SER A 268 -3.28 5.20 7.73
CA SER A 268 -4.07 5.53 8.91
C SER A 268 -4.63 4.27 9.57
N THR A 269 -4.85 4.34 10.88
CA THR A 269 -5.49 3.24 11.63
C THR A 269 -6.97 3.09 11.30
N VAL A 270 -7.56 4.06 10.59
CA VAL A 270 -8.93 4.01 10.10
C VAL A 270 -8.98 3.03 8.94
N ARG A 271 -9.52 1.83 9.16
CA ARG A 271 -9.64 0.80 8.11
C ARG A 271 -10.72 1.14 7.09
N SER A 272 -11.79 1.78 7.54
CA SER A 272 -12.90 2.17 6.70
C SER A 272 -13.65 3.37 7.25
N PHE A 273 -14.16 4.22 6.36
CA PHE A 273 -15.16 5.24 6.72
C PHE A 273 -16.59 4.71 6.49
N GLY A 274 -17.46 4.89 7.49
CA GLY A 274 -18.86 4.47 7.48
C GLY A 274 -19.14 3.29 8.41
N SER A 275 -20.32 3.30 9.05
CA SER A 275 -20.78 2.32 10.02
C SER A 275 -21.74 1.33 9.34
N ILE A 276 -21.34 0.05 9.31
CA ILE A 276 -22.14 -1.15 9.01
C ILE A 276 -22.31 -1.43 7.50
N ASP A 277 -21.87 -2.63 7.09
CA ASP A 277 -22.04 -3.31 5.79
C ASP A 277 -21.73 -2.50 4.52
N GLY A 278 -20.45 -2.54 4.11
CA GLY A 278 -19.97 -1.99 2.82
C GLY A 278 -19.03 -0.77 2.91
N GLY A 279 -18.45 -0.48 4.09
CA GLY A 279 -17.65 0.71 4.35
C GLY A 279 -16.49 0.96 3.36
N LEU A 280 -16.20 2.25 3.12
CA LEU A 280 -15.13 2.69 2.20
C LEU A 280 -13.78 2.29 2.77
N LYS A 281 -13.09 1.31 2.16
CA LYS A 281 -11.74 0.93 2.57
C LYS A 281 -10.82 2.14 2.37
N VAL A 282 -10.15 2.58 3.43
CA VAL A 282 -9.20 3.71 3.35
C VAL A 282 -7.78 3.23 3.62
N GLN A 283 -7.53 2.48 4.69
CA GLN A 283 -6.19 1.93 4.97
C GLN A 283 -5.68 1.02 3.83
N GLY A 284 -4.44 1.27 3.42
CA GLY A 284 -3.72 0.57 2.36
C GLY A 284 -4.15 0.96 0.94
N GLN A 285 -4.98 1.99 0.79
CA GLN A 285 -5.34 2.53 -0.52
C GLN A 285 -4.28 3.54 -0.99
N PRO A 286 -4.06 3.67 -2.29
CA PRO A 286 -3.20 4.72 -2.81
C PRO A 286 -3.84 6.08 -2.56
N CYS A 287 -3.01 7.06 -2.24
CA CYS A 287 -3.45 8.44 -2.10
C CYS A 287 -3.79 9.04 -3.48
N VAL A 288 -4.69 10.01 -3.53
CA VAL A 288 -5.10 10.70 -4.76
C VAL A 288 -4.99 12.20 -4.53
N TRP A 289 -4.20 12.86 -5.38
CA TRP A 289 -4.01 14.30 -5.39
C TRP A 289 -5.13 14.99 -6.15
N CYS A 290 -5.69 16.06 -5.59
CA CYS A 290 -6.86 16.76 -6.15
C CYS A 290 -6.54 18.08 -6.86
N GLY A 291 -5.35 18.17 -7.45
CA GLY A 291 -4.97 19.30 -8.29
C GLY A 291 -4.69 20.60 -7.54
N GLY A 292 -4.28 20.52 -6.27
CA GLY A 292 -3.99 21.69 -5.43
C GLY A 292 -5.23 22.38 -4.85
N GLY A 293 -6.44 21.92 -5.20
CA GLY A 293 -7.69 22.30 -4.54
C GLY A 293 -8.17 21.22 -3.58
N PRO A 294 -9.11 21.55 -2.67
CA PRO A 294 -9.70 20.55 -1.79
C PRO A 294 -10.45 19.48 -2.59
N CYS A 295 -10.24 18.23 -2.19
CA CYS A 295 -10.78 17.06 -2.87
C CYS A 295 -12.31 16.99 -2.83
N THR A 296 -12.94 17.62 -1.83
CA THR A 296 -14.38 17.51 -1.56
C THR A 296 -14.95 18.88 -1.22
N ALA A 297 -16.10 19.23 -1.79
CA ALA A 297 -16.83 20.43 -1.41
C ALA A 297 -17.65 20.18 -0.12
N GLY A 298 -17.10 20.57 1.03
CA GLY A 298 -17.79 20.51 2.34
C GLY A 298 -17.46 19.28 3.20
N GLY A 299 -17.85 19.35 4.48
CA GLY A 299 -17.57 18.33 5.50
C GLY A 299 -16.23 18.51 6.24
N PRO A 300 -15.90 17.62 7.20
CA PRO A 300 -14.70 17.73 8.03
C PRO A 300 -13.38 17.57 7.25
N LEU A 301 -13.44 17.15 5.98
CA LEU A 301 -12.28 16.98 5.08
C LEU A 301 -12.23 18.02 3.96
N ALA A 302 -13.03 19.09 4.02
CA ALA A 302 -13.13 20.13 3.00
C ALA A 302 -11.82 20.90 2.73
N SER A 303 -10.77 20.73 3.54
CA SER A 303 -9.44 21.31 3.33
C SER A 303 -8.40 20.29 2.82
N SER A 304 -8.76 19.00 2.70
CA SER A 304 -7.80 17.97 2.32
C SER A 304 -7.50 18.05 0.82
N LEU A 305 -6.23 18.22 0.47
CA LEU A 305 -5.75 18.26 -0.93
C LEU A 305 -5.41 16.86 -1.47
N CYS A 306 -5.39 15.87 -0.58
CA CYS A 306 -5.08 14.48 -0.85
C CYS A 306 -6.05 13.55 -0.10
N LEU A 307 -6.62 12.55 -0.76
CA LEU A 307 -7.55 11.59 -0.13
C LEU A 307 -7.30 10.15 -0.61
N PRO A 308 -7.70 9.12 0.15
CA PRO A 308 -7.56 7.73 -0.28
C PRO A 308 -8.42 7.44 -1.51
N PHE A 309 -7.92 6.63 -2.44
CA PHE A 309 -8.59 6.34 -3.70
C PHE A 309 -10.02 5.82 -3.53
N ASP A 310 -10.24 4.79 -2.72
CA ASP A 310 -11.59 4.22 -2.54
C ASP A 310 -12.56 5.23 -1.89
N TYR A 311 -12.05 6.15 -1.06
CA TYR A 311 -12.85 7.21 -0.45
C TYR A 311 -13.37 8.20 -1.51
N LEU A 312 -12.51 8.61 -2.45
CA LEU A 312 -12.91 9.46 -3.57
C LEU A 312 -13.75 8.73 -4.62
N ALA A 313 -13.33 7.52 -5.00
CA ALA A 313 -13.94 6.75 -6.08
C ALA A 313 -15.32 6.20 -5.72
N ARG A 314 -15.54 5.83 -4.45
CA ARG A 314 -16.80 5.24 -3.98
C ARG A 314 -17.57 6.10 -2.98
N GLY A 315 -16.90 7.03 -2.29
CA GLY A 315 -17.54 7.95 -1.34
C GLY A 315 -18.23 9.16 -1.99
N ALA A 316 -17.93 9.44 -3.26
CA ALA A 316 -18.55 10.50 -4.07
C ALA A 316 -20.09 10.36 -4.27
N GLY A 317 -20.70 9.26 -3.79
CA GLY A 317 -22.15 9.08 -3.77
C GLY A 317 -22.79 9.03 -2.37
N ARG A 318 -21.98 9.07 -1.28
CA ARG A 318 -22.49 9.02 0.11
C ARG A 318 -22.12 10.24 0.95
N ALA A 319 -21.04 10.97 0.63
CA ALA A 319 -20.50 12.02 1.49
C ALA A 319 -20.19 13.36 0.78
N PHE A 320 -20.15 13.40 -0.55
CA PHE A 320 -19.74 14.60 -1.30
C PHE A 320 -20.75 14.97 -2.37
N THR A 321 -21.13 16.24 -2.43
CA THR A 321 -22.02 16.79 -3.47
C THR A 321 -21.29 17.04 -4.79
N SER A 322 -19.96 17.21 -4.75
CA SER A 322 -19.09 17.31 -5.93
C SER A 322 -17.64 16.91 -5.61
N VAL A 323 -16.98 16.29 -6.60
CA VAL A 323 -15.53 16.05 -6.62
C VAL A 323 -14.96 16.88 -7.76
N ASN A 324 -13.89 17.64 -7.53
CA ASN A 324 -13.21 18.37 -8.60
C ASN A 324 -12.45 17.37 -9.50
N ARG A 325 -13.06 16.99 -10.63
CA ARG A 325 -12.57 15.91 -11.50
C ARG A 325 -11.42 16.32 -12.42
N ALA A 326 -11.19 17.62 -12.64
CA ALA A 326 -10.30 18.09 -13.70
C ALA A 326 -8.80 17.86 -13.42
N ALA A 327 -8.42 17.46 -12.21
CA ALA A 327 -7.01 17.40 -11.81
C ALA A 327 -6.66 16.25 -10.84
N LEU A 328 -7.45 15.17 -10.85
CA LEU A 328 -7.19 14.00 -10.01
C LEU A 328 -5.98 13.22 -10.53
N THR A 329 -5.01 12.94 -9.68
CA THR A 329 -3.86 12.05 -9.98
C THR A 329 -3.73 10.99 -8.87
N VAL A 330 -3.68 9.71 -9.23
CA VAL A 330 -3.54 8.62 -8.25
C VAL A 330 -2.07 8.33 -7.98
N ALA A 331 -1.73 8.08 -6.72
CA ALA A 331 -0.43 7.54 -6.33
C ALA A 331 -0.27 6.13 -6.91
N GLU A 332 0.75 5.95 -7.72
CA GLU A 332 1.14 4.65 -8.22
C GLU A 332 2.66 4.61 -8.30
N CYS A 333 3.21 3.42 -8.06
CA CYS A 333 4.55 3.12 -8.48
C CYS A 333 4.61 3.30 -9.98
N ALA A 334 5.37 4.30 -10.41
CA ALA A 334 5.74 4.41 -11.80
C ALA A 334 6.17 3.02 -12.26
N ARG A 335 5.39 2.40 -13.16
CA ARG A 335 5.88 1.25 -13.92
C ARG A 335 7.22 1.72 -14.45
N SER A 336 8.26 0.92 -14.25
CA SER A 336 9.66 1.24 -14.56
C SER A 336 9.95 1.54 -16.04
N GLY A 337 8.94 1.90 -16.84
CA GLY A 337 9.05 2.47 -18.19
C GLY A 337 8.18 3.69 -18.51
N GLU A 338 7.24 4.16 -17.68
CA GLU A 338 6.26 5.20 -18.12
C GLU A 338 5.87 6.27 -17.07
N GLY A 339 6.60 6.41 -15.96
CA GLY A 339 6.49 7.62 -15.12
C GLY A 339 7.37 8.73 -15.65
N ASN A 340 6.92 10.00 -15.57
CA ASN A 340 7.57 11.26 -16.02
C ASN A 340 9.01 11.49 -15.51
N LYS A 341 9.94 10.57 -15.77
CA LYS A 341 11.35 10.90 -15.89
C LYS A 341 11.39 11.83 -17.09
N PHE A 342 11.77 13.09 -16.86
CA PHE A 342 12.06 13.98 -17.98
C PHE A 342 13.14 13.27 -18.80
N ASP A 343 12.74 12.68 -19.92
CA ASP A 343 13.65 11.99 -20.80
C ASP A 343 14.47 13.07 -21.49
N PHE A 344 15.69 13.24 -20.99
CA PHE A 344 16.68 14.12 -21.57
C PHE A 344 17.14 13.64 -22.95
N GLY A 345 16.70 12.44 -23.37
CA GLY A 345 17.13 11.79 -24.59
C GLY A 345 18.60 11.40 -24.51
N ASP A 346 19.23 11.27 -25.68
CA ASP A 346 20.67 11.16 -25.75
C ASP A 346 21.33 12.45 -25.25
N MET A 347 22.15 12.36 -24.21
CA MET A 347 22.92 13.50 -23.67
C MET A 347 24.37 13.51 -24.18
N SER A 348 24.73 12.63 -25.12
CA SER A 348 26.11 12.47 -25.61
C SER A 348 26.70 13.74 -26.24
N CYS A 349 25.86 14.64 -26.75
CA CYS A 349 26.30 15.91 -27.31
C CYS A 349 26.62 16.99 -26.27
N LEU A 350 26.25 16.78 -25.00
CA LEU A 350 26.46 17.75 -23.93
C LEU A 350 27.85 17.58 -23.31
N LEU A 351 28.53 18.71 -23.06
CA LEU A 351 29.89 18.69 -22.53
C LEU A 351 29.90 18.66 -20.99
N PRO A 352 30.55 17.67 -20.34
CA PRO A 352 30.66 17.65 -18.89
C PRO A 352 31.55 18.79 -18.39
N ARG A 353 31.03 19.61 -17.47
CA ARG A 353 31.77 20.73 -16.86
C ARG A 353 32.32 20.29 -15.52
N THR A 354 33.63 20.06 -15.45
CA THR A 354 34.33 19.56 -14.25
C THR A 354 34.10 20.43 -13.00
N ASN A 355 33.88 21.74 -13.19
CA ASN A 355 33.60 22.69 -12.12
C ASN A 355 32.11 22.79 -11.74
N GLY A 356 31.22 22.05 -12.43
CA GLY A 356 29.77 22.03 -12.21
C GLY A 356 28.99 23.06 -13.00
N CYS A 357 27.67 22.86 -13.09
CA CYS A 357 26.77 23.80 -13.73
C CYS A 357 26.76 25.15 -13.01
N ASN A 358 26.90 25.14 -11.68
CA ASN A 358 26.87 26.30 -10.79
C ASN A 358 28.00 27.33 -11.02
N LYS A 359 29.00 27.02 -11.86
CA LYS A 359 30.07 27.95 -12.25
C LYS A 359 29.87 28.55 -13.64
N ILE A 360 28.82 28.17 -14.34
CA ILE A 360 28.50 28.67 -15.67
C ILE A 360 27.69 29.96 -15.54
N THR A 361 28.14 31.02 -16.20
CA THR A 361 27.52 32.35 -16.15
C THR A 361 26.95 32.80 -17.49
N ASP A 362 27.03 31.97 -18.54
CA ASP A 362 26.48 32.26 -19.86
C ASP A 362 25.50 31.18 -20.34
N PHE A 363 24.45 31.64 -21.02
CA PHE A 363 23.34 30.81 -21.51
C PHE A 363 23.80 29.67 -22.40
N LYS A 364 24.69 29.96 -23.36
CA LYS A 364 25.12 29.01 -24.39
C LYS A 364 25.92 27.87 -23.78
N THR A 365 26.83 28.18 -22.87
CA THR A 365 27.58 27.16 -22.13
C THR A 365 26.67 26.35 -21.24
N CYS A 366 25.71 26.97 -20.54
CA CYS A 366 24.81 26.26 -19.64
C CYS A 366 23.98 25.24 -20.42
N THR A 367 23.33 25.67 -21.50
CA THR A 367 22.42 24.86 -22.33
C THR A 367 23.12 23.86 -23.26
N SER A 368 24.46 23.76 -23.19
CA SER A 368 25.26 22.78 -23.91
C SER A 368 26.10 21.88 -23.00
N SER A 369 25.82 21.87 -21.69
CA SER A 369 26.66 21.20 -20.69
C SER A 369 25.88 20.22 -19.79
N THR A 370 26.63 19.27 -19.22
CA THR A 370 26.23 18.48 -18.05
C THR A 370 27.09 18.83 -16.84
N ASP A 371 26.59 18.56 -15.64
CA ASP A 371 27.35 18.75 -14.41
C ASP A 371 28.44 17.67 -14.28
N GLY A 372 29.70 18.08 -14.36
CA GLY A 372 30.86 17.19 -14.32
C GLY A 372 31.56 17.12 -12.97
N ARG A 373 30.95 17.60 -11.88
CA ARG A 373 31.57 17.57 -10.56
C ARG A 373 31.83 16.12 -10.10
N PRO A 374 32.85 15.90 -9.24
CA PRO A 374 33.25 14.55 -8.86
C PRO A 374 32.19 13.83 -8.01
N TYR A 375 31.39 14.58 -7.25
CA TYR A 375 30.36 14.07 -6.35
C TYR A 375 29.00 13.86 -7.05
N SER A 376 28.36 12.73 -6.75
CA SER A 376 27.08 12.35 -7.35
C SER A 376 25.91 13.24 -6.92
N PHE A 377 26.01 13.90 -5.75
CA PHE A 377 24.93 14.68 -5.14
C PHE A 377 25.43 16.02 -4.58
N VAL A 378 24.54 17.03 -4.53
CA VAL A 378 24.72 18.35 -3.93
C VAL A 378 23.48 18.68 -3.11
N ALA A 379 23.65 18.91 -1.81
CA ALA A 379 22.54 19.16 -0.89
C ALA A 379 21.42 18.08 -0.96
N GLY A 380 21.79 16.82 -1.20
CA GLY A 380 20.83 15.71 -1.35
C GLY A 380 20.28 15.50 -2.77
N PHE A 381 20.54 16.41 -3.71
CA PHE A 381 20.06 16.35 -5.10
C PHE A 381 21.13 15.81 -6.04
N LYS A 382 20.75 14.99 -7.02
CA LYS A 382 21.68 14.43 -7.99
C LYS A 382 22.31 15.56 -8.82
N ALA A 383 23.63 15.66 -8.80
CA ALA A 383 24.35 16.66 -9.58
C ALA A 383 25.05 16.00 -10.76
N LYS A 384 26.00 15.09 -10.51
CA LYS A 384 26.87 14.51 -11.55
C LYS A 384 26.08 13.88 -12.70
N GLY A 385 26.42 14.30 -13.91
CA GLY A 385 25.84 13.83 -15.16
C GLY A 385 24.40 14.30 -15.41
N GLN A 386 23.86 15.21 -14.59
CA GLN A 386 22.61 15.89 -14.92
C GLN A 386 22.87 17.00 -15.96
N PRO A 387 21.92 17.27 -16.87
CA PRO A 387 22.01 18.45 -17.72
C PRO A 387 21.87 19.70 -16.87
N CYS A 388 22.56 20.75 -17.30
CA CYS A 388 22.46 22.05 -16.65
C CYS A 388 21.15 22.75 -17.03
N VAL A 389 20.62 23.56 -16.11
CA VAL A 389 19.41 24.39 -16.28
C VAL A 389 19.80 25.85 -16.15
N TRP A 390 19.48 26.63 -17.16
CA TRP A 390 19.64 28.08 -17.19
C TRP A 390 18.41 28.78 -16.63
N CYS A 391 18.63 29.69 -15.68
CA CYS A 391 17.56 30.35 -14.93
C CYS A 391 17.30 31.77 -15.45
N ALA A 392 17.11 31.88 -16.77
CA ALA A 392 16.74 33.12 -17.46
C ALA A 392 17.69 34.31 -17.26
N GLY A 393 18.95 34.06 -16.89
CA GLY A 393 19.93 35.12 -16.59
C GLY A 393 19.75 35.75 -15.20
N GLY A 394 18.75 35.30 -14.44
CA GLY A 394 18.65 35.49 -13.01
C GLY A 394 19.33 34.37 -12.23
N ALA A 395 19.49 34.56 -10.93
CA ALA A 395 19.94 33.49 -10.06
C ALA A 395 18.95 32.32 -10.06
N CYS A 396 19.43 31.09 -10.12
CA CYS A 396 18.60 29.89 -10.02
C CYS A 396 17.94 29.71 -8.65
N SER A 397 18.48 30.39 -7.64
CA SER A 397 17.97 30.40 -6.28
C SER A 397 18.22 31.74 -5.62
N GLU A 398 17.45 32.11 -4.60
CA GLU A 398 17.71 33.33 -3.82
C GLU A 398 19.01 33.27 -3.00
N GLN A 399 19.58 32.09 -2.78
CA GLN A 399 20.71 31.91 -1.86
C GLN A 399 22.08 32.05 -2.53
N ASN A 400 22.13 32.05 -3.86
CA ASN A 400 23.36 32.19 -4.61
C ASN A 400 23.14 33.04 -5.87
N SER A 401 24.21 33.48 -6.52
CA SER A 401 24.15 34.23 -7.78
C SER A 401 24.38 33.33 -9.00
N ASN A 402 24.17 32.01 -8.85
CA ASN A 402 24.44 31.06 -9.92
C ASN A 402 23.33 31.16 -10.96
N LEU A 403 23.70 31.46 -12.21
CA LEU A 403 22.75 31.60 -13.32
C LEU A 403 22.38 30.24 -13.96
N CYS A 404 23.07 29.18 -13.52
CA CYS A 404 22.99 27.84 -14.08
C CYS A 404 23.17 26.80 -12.95
N GLU A 405 22.33 25.77 -12.87
CA GLU A 405 22.39 24.72 -11.83
C GLU A 405 22.08 23.34 -12.44
N PRO A 406 22.49 22.20 -11.85
CA PRO A 406 22.09 20.89 -12.35
C PRO A 406 20.58 20.70 -12.20
N PHE A 407 19.95 20.00 -13.15
CA PHE A 407 18.49 19.87 -13.24
C PHE A 407 17.81 19.49 -11.91
N ASP A 408 18.25 18.44 -11.25
CA ASP A 408 17.62 17.96 -10.02
C ASP A 408 17.68 19.01 -8.90
N PHE A 409 18.77 19.76 -8.82
CA PHE A 409 18.92 20.86 -7.86
C PHE A 409 18.05 22.07 -8.22
N ALA A 410 18.02 22.47 -9.48
CA ALA A 410 17.23 23.62 -9.94
C ALA A 410 15.72 23.38 -9.85
N VAL A 411 15.31 22.15 -10.15
CA VAL A 411 13.90 21.75 -10.14
C VAL A 411 13.51 21.35 -8.71
N ASN A 412 14.13 20.35 -8.10
CA ASN A 412 13.66 19.82 -6.81
C ASN A 412 14.25 20.51 -5.57
N GLY A 413 15.17 21.47 -5.73
CA GLY A 413 15.84 22.15 -4.60
C GLY A 413 15.00 23.17 -3.83
N LYS A 414 13.83 23.58 -4.34
CA LYS A 414 12.95 24.55 -3.67
C LYS A 414 12.40 23.97 -2.36
N GLY A 415 12.57 24.70 -1.26
CA GLY A 415 12.22 24.28 0.09
C GLY A 415 13.26 23.38 0.78
N HIS A 416 14.35 23.02 0.09
CA HIS A 416 15.41 22.16 0.62
C HIS A 416 16.80 22.85 0.55
N ALA A 417 17.20 23.31 -0.63
CA ALA A 417 18.44 24.05 -0.85
C ALA A 417 18.22 25.56 -0.93
N PHE A 418 16.99 26.03 -1.22
CA PHE A 418 16.65 27.46 -1.30
C PHE A 418 15.17 27.75 -1.03
N ASN A 419 14.87 28.99 -0.58
CA ASN A 419 13.56 29.36 0.00
C ASN A 419 12.50 29.68 -1.06
N SER A 420 12.89 30.31 -2.17
CA SER A 420 12.02 30.54 -3.31
C SER A 420 12.79 30.29 -4.62
N ALA A 421 12.06 29.90 -5.66
CA ALA A 421 12.57 29.86 -7.01
C ALA A 421 12.10 31.11 -7.73
N ASN A 422 12.96 31.72 -8.53
CA ASN A 422 12.55 32.74 -9.49
C ASN A 422 11.58 32.10 -10.50
N GLU A 423 10.64 32.89 -11.04
CA GLU A 423 9.55 32.40 -11.89
C GLU A 423 10.06 31.49 -13.03
N PHE A 424 9.58 30.24 -13.07
CA PHE A 424 10.09 29.18 -13.95
C PHE A 424 9.76 29.35 -15.45
N ALA A 425 8.97 30.36 -15.82
CA ALA A 425 8.45 30.53 -17.18
C ALA A 425 9.57 30.70 -18.24
N GLU A 426 10.80 31.00 -17.83
CA GLU A 426 11.93 31.27 -18.73
C GLU A 426 13.10 30.27 -18.58
N TYR A 427 12.90 29.16 -17.86
CA TYR A 427 13.98 28.20 -17.63
C TYR A 427 14.25 27.35 -18.88
N SER A 428 15.54 27.15 -19.18
CA SER A 428 15.99 26.33 -20.30
C SER A 428 16.93 25.22 -19.82
N VAL A 429 16.58 23.97 -20.10
CA VAL A 429 17.46 22.82 -19.80
C VAL A 429 18.34 22.49 -20.99
N ALA A 430 19.59 22.11 -20.72
CA ALA A 430 20.50 21.58 -21.74
C ALA A 430 19.96 20.27 -22.32
N SER A 431 19.93 20.17 -23.64
CA SER A 431 19.49 18.96 -24.33
C SER A 431 20.22 18.78 -25.65
N CYS A 432 20.17 17.58 -26.21
CA CYS A 432 20.57 17.33 -27.58
C CYS A 432 19.36 17.42 -28.51
N SER A 433 19.51 18.19 -29.59
CA SER A 433 18.58 18.08 -30.73
C SER A 433 18.67 16.69 -31.37
N PRO A 434 17.67 16.29 -32.18
CA PRO A 434 17.74 15.03 -32.94
C PRO A 434 18.99 14.88 -33.83
N ASN A 435 19.64 15.99 -34.18
CA ASN A 435 20.87 16.01 -34.99
C ASN A 435 22.15 15.96 -34.14
N GLY A 436 22.06 15.70 -32.83
CA GLY A 436 23.21 15.67 -31.92
C GLY A 436 23.83 17.05 -31.67
N ILE A 437 23.13 18.13 -31.98
CA ILE A 437 23.58 19.50 -31.69
C ILE A 437 23.06 19.90 -30.30
N PRO A 438 23.92 20.34 -29.37
CA PRO A 438 23.50 20.79 -28.06
C PRO A 438 22.71 22.11 -28.16
N GLY A 439 21.61 22.20 -27.41
CA GLY A 439 20.78 23.39 -27.38
C GLY A 439 19.75 23.42 -26.24
N PRO A 440 19.16 24.60 -26.00
CA PRO A 440 18.14 24.77 -24.97
C PRO A 440 16.86 24.04 -25.33
N ARG A 441 16.26 23.38 -24.33
CA ARG A 441 14.88 22.90 -24.36
C ARG A 441 14.12 23.60 -23.24
N ALA A 442 12.98 24.21 -23.57
CA ALA A 442 12.12 24.83 -22.56
C ALA A 442 11.61 23.76 -21.58
N LEU A 443 11.60 24.08 -20.28
CA LEU A 443 10.95 23.22 -19.30
C LEU A 443 9.43 23.26 -19.50
N PRO A 444 8.73 22.11 -19.52
CA PRO A 444 7.28 22.08 -19.58
C PRO A 444 6.69 22.85 -18.41
N THR A 445 5.68 23.68 -18.68
CA THR A 445 5.00 24.56 -17.70
C THR A 445 4.23 23.84 -16.59
N PHE A 446 4.32 22.50 -16.48
CA PHE A 446 3.52 21.67 -15.57
C PHE A 446 4.25 21.18 -14.30
N TYR A 447 5.45 21.69 -14.01
CA TYR A 447 6.22 21.33 -12.81
C TYR A 447 6.06 22.41 -11.72
N ASP A 448 5.03 22.29 -10.89
CA ASP A 448 4.91 23.04 -9.64
C ASP A 448 5.70 22.36 -8.51
N LEU A 449 6.57 23.13 -7.85
CA LEU A 449 7.61 22.66 -6.93
C LEU A 449 7.33 23.05 -5.46
N HIS A 450 7.26 22.05 -4.57
CA HIS A 450 7.16 22.19 -3.11
C HIS A 450 7.87 21.03 -2.38
N GLY A 451 8.65 21.34 -1.33
CA GLY A 451 9.48 20.40 -0.55
C GLY A 451 8.79 19.73 0.66
N THR A 452 9.34 18.62 1.15
CA THR A 452 8.69 17.66 2.09
C THR A 452 9.57 17.24 3.31
N PRO A 453 9.01 16.58 4.35
CA PRO A 453 9.73 16.05 5.53
C PRO A 453 10.70 14.90 5.19
N GLN A 454 11.88 14.85 5.80
CA GLN A 454 12.92 13.83 5.52
C GLN A 454 12.98 12.65 6.50
N LEU A 455 13.43 11.51 5.97
CA LEU A 455 13.77 10.29 6.71
C LEU A 455 15.24 10.33 7.13
N VAL A 456 15.53 10.19 8.42
CA VAL A 456 16.88 9.90 8.93
C VAL A 456 16.87 8.44 9.37
N ASP A 457 17.66 7.61 8.68
CA ASP A 457 17.79 6.19 8.99
C ASP A 457 18.59 6.00 10.29
N CYS A 458 17.98 5.31 11.26
CA CYS A 458 18.53 5.05 12.59
C CYS A 458 18.42 3.61 13.05
N GLY A 459 18.27 2.69 12.11
CA GLY A 459 17.88 1.32 12.43
C GLY A 459 16.38 1.21 12.71
N PHE A 460 15.93 -0.02 12.91
CA PHE A 460 14.51 -0.35 12.95
C PHE A 460 13.92 -0.21 14.37
N PRO A 461 12.74 0.40 14.53
CA PRO A 461 11.95 1.07 13.50
C PRO A 461 12.56 2.42 13.08
N ILE A 462 12.54 2.71 11.76
CA ILE A 462 13.03 3.99 11.20
C ILE A 462 12.13 5.11 11.73
N PRO A 463 12.62 6.02 12.58
CA PRO A 463 11.81 7.13 13.05
C PRO A 463 11.57 8.14 11.91
N VAL A 464 10.41 8.79 11.92
CA VAL A 464 10.20 10.02 11.15
C VAL A 464 10.72 11.17 12.00
N TRP A 465 11.71 11.92 11.51
CA TRP A 465 12.35 12.98 12.26
C TRP A 465 11.63 14.31 12.04
N GLU A 466 11.12 14.91 13.11
CA GLU A 466 10.50 16.25 13.06
C GLU A 466 11.58 17.35 13.06
N LYS A 467 11.30 18.52 12.46
CA LYS A 467 12.20 19.71 12.45
C LYS A 467 13.66 19.42 12.02
N VAL A 468 13.88 18.54 11.07
CA VAL A 468 15.22 18.35 10.48
C VAL A 468 15.53 19.52 9.57
N GLY A 469 16.50 20.35 9.94
CA GLY A 469 17.06 21.36 9.03
C GLY A 469 17.97 20.71 7.99
N GLN A 470 18.81 19.77 8.41
CA GLN A 470 19.68 19.00 7.53
C GLN A 470 20.05 17.66 8.17
N VAL A 471 20.11 16.59 7.38
CA VAL A 471 20.69 15.30 7.81
C VAL A 471 22.20 15.39 7.70
N CYS A 472 22.89 15.16 8.80
CA CYS A 472 24.32 15.38 8.96
C CYS A 472 25.14 14.09 9.12
N GLY A 473 24.48 12.94 9.14
CA GLY A 473 25.10 11.63 9.22
C GLY A 473 24.06 10.56 9.56
N PHE A 474 24.49 9.32 9.68
CA PHE A 474 23.66 8.25 10.22
C PHE A 474 23.25 8.65 11.64
N CYS A 475 21.95 8.74 11.90
CA CYS A 475 21.42 9.25 13.17
C CYS A 475 21.82 10.65 13.63
N LYS A 476 22.41 11.47 12.76
CA LYS A 476 22.88 12.80 13.13
C LYS A 476 22.08 13.84 12.34
N ALA A 477 21.38 14.73 13.04
CA ALA A 477 20.55 15.76 12.42
C ALA A 477 20.88 17.15 12.97
N LEU A 478 20.94 18.13 12.08
CA LEU A 478 20.93 19.55 12.42
C LEU A 478 19.48 19.99 12.64
N VAL A 479 19.18 20.41 13.86
CA VAL A 479 17.86 20.88 14.32
C VAL A 479 17.94 22.40 14.51
N PRO A 480 17.43 23.19 13.55
CA PRO A 480 17.48 24.64 13.63
C PRO A 480 16.51 25.14 14.70
N LYS A 481 16.94 26.15 15.47
CA LYS A 481 16.16 26.76 16.55
C LYS A 481 15.49 25.72 17.44
N ILE A 482 16.29 24.76 17.93
CA ILE A 482 15.79 23.54 18.56
C ILE A 482 14.82 23.85 19.71
N ASN A 483 15.12 24.88 20.51
CA ASN A 483 14.35 25.29 21.69
C ASN A 483 12.94 25.84 21.37
N GLU A 484 12.60 26.11 20.11
CA GLU A 484 11.21 26.42 19.74
C GLU A 484 10.25 25.24 20.00
N ARG A 485 10.76 24.01 20.03
CA ARG A 485 9.94 22.79 20.21
C ARG A 485 10.56 21.73 21.12
N TYR A 486 11.89 21.67 21.20
CA TYR A 486 12.63 20.72 22.00
C TYR A 486 13.71 21.47 22.80
N PRO A 487 13.59 21.57 24.12
CA PRO A 487 14.58 22.31 24.90
C PRO A 487 16.00 21.72 24.82
N THR A 488 16.10 20.40 24.61
CA THR A 488 17.37 19.67 24.55
C THR A 488 17.42 18.66 23.40
N CYS A 489 18.63 18.22 23.00
CA CYS A 489 18.78 17.09 22.06
C CYS A 489 18.22 15.78 22.65
N GLY A 490 18.25 15.61 23.98
CA GLY A 490 17.62 14.48 24.67
C GLY A 490 16.11 14.42 24.45
N ASP A 491 15.42 15.56 24.56
CA ASP A 491 13.98 15.67 24.29
C ASP A 491 13.69 15.40 22.81
N TYR A 492 14.53 15.93 21.92
CA TYR A 492 14.44 15.71 20.49
C TYR A 492 14.54 14.22 20.12
N CYS A 493 15.59 13.53 20.58
CA CYS A 493 15.79 12.11 20.31
C CYS A 493 14.67 11.24 20.91
N SER A 494 14.23 11.57 22.13
CA SER A 494 13.15 10.84 22.81
C SER A 494 11.82 10.96 22.07
N LYS A 495 11.55 12.11 21.45
CA LYS A 495 10.32 12.32 20.67
C LYS A 495 10.36 11.64 19.31
N ASN A 496 11.53 11.57 18.68
CA ASN A 496 11.74 10.94 17.36
C ASN A 496 11.98 9.43 17.50
N GLY A 497 10.94 8.69 17.91
CA GLY A 497 10.97 7.22 17.95
C GLY A 497 11.54 6.59 19.23
N GLY A 498 11.65 7.35 20.32
CA GLY A 498 12.18 6.84 21.59
C GLY A 498 13.68 6.56 21.56
N LEU A 499 14.42 7.24 20.67
CA LEU A 499 15.87 7.16 20.57
C LEU A 499 16.55 7.84 21.76
N VAL A 500 17.78 7.43 22.05
CA VAL A 500 18.62 8.02 23.09
C VAL A 500 19.65 8.91 22.43
N CYS A 501 19.75 10.16 22.90
CA CYS A 501 20.79 11.06 22.45
C CYS A 501 22.17 10.50 22.81
N ALA A 502 23.01 10.30 21.80
CA ALA A 502 24.39 9.84 21.92
C ALA A 502 25.36 11.03 21.97
N GLU A 503 25.14 12.04 21.13
CA GLU A 503 25.95 13.26 21.11
C GLU A 503 25.07 14.49 20.87
N ALA A 504 25.49 15.62 21.43
CA ALA A 504 24.90 16.93 21.18
C ALA A 504 25.99 17.97 20.97
N SER A 505 25.77 18.91 20.06
CA SER A 505 26.66 20.06 19.88
C SER A 505 25.88 21.28 19.41
N LEU A 506 26.36 22.46 19.78
CA LEU A 506 25.96 23.70 19.13
C LEU A 506 26.47 23.67 17.69
N SER A 507 25.65 24.15 16.77
CA SER A 507 26.04 24.23 15.37
C SER A 507 25.65 25.58 14.77
N THR A 508 26.49 26.08 13.88
CA THR A 508 26.15 27.26 13.07
C THR A 508 25.16 26.83 11.99
N LEU A 509 24.18 27.70 11.73
CA LEU A 509 23.12 27.44 10.75
C LEU A 509 23.77 27.02 9.41
N ARG A 510 23.38 25.86 8.86
CA ARG A 510 23.81 25.28 7.55
C ARG A 510 25.13 24.49 7.51
N THR A 511 25.73 24.12 8.64
CA THR A 511 26.87 23.18 8.62
C THR A 511 26.58 21.94 9.46
N CYS A 512 27.10 20.79 9.04
CA CYS A 512 27.09 19.57 9.83
C CYS A 512 28.31 19.49 10.76
N GLU A 513 28.91 20.64 11.06
CA GLU A 513 30.08 20.77 11.90
C GLU A 513 29.65 21.18 13.31
N ALA A 514 30.25 20.52 14.29
CA ALA A 514 30.06 20.86 15.69
C ALA A 514 30.85 22.15 15.99
N ALA A 515 30.15 23.25 16.26
CA ALA A 515 30.78 24.49 16.70
C ALA A 515 31.28 24.38 18.15
N LYS A 516 30.51 23.69 19.01
CA LYS A 516 30.89 23.39 20.40
C LYS A 516 30.12 22.18 20.90
N ALA A 517 30.83 21.14 21.36
CA ALA A 517 30.20 19.99 21.98
C ALA A 517 29.47 20.38 23.28
N VAL A 518 28.26 19.85 23.47
CA VAL A 518 27.44 20.06 24.67
C VAL A 518 26.84 18.72 25.13
N THR A 519 26.27 18.68 26.32
CA THR A 519 25.60 17.45 26.78
C THR A 519 24.23 17.30 26.12
N CYS A 520 23.72 16.07 26.04
CA CYS A 520 22.37 15.81 25.53
C CYS A 520 21.25 16.50 26.32
N SER A 521 21.52 16.89 27.57
CA SER A 521 20.62 17.65 28.45
C SER A 521 20.84 19.16 28.40
N TYR A 522 21.73 19.66 27.52
CA TYR A 522 21.98 21.09 27.37
C TYR A 522 20.73 21.82 26.88
N GLN A 523 20.39 22.91 27.58
CA GLN A 523 19.26 23.77 27.27
C GLN A 523 19.69 24.81 26.24
N PHE A 524 19.24 24.66 25.00
CA PHE A 524 19.58 25.58 23.92
C PHE A 524 18.82 26.90 24.07
N ALA A 525 19.41 28.04 23.70
CA ALA A 525 18.68 29.31 23.62
C ALA A 525 17.72 29.33 22.41
N LEU A 526 16.74 30.25 22.41
CA LEU A 526 15.66 30.31 21.40
C LEU A 526 16.13 30.36 19.93
N GLU A 527 17.32 30.92 19.68
CA GLU A 527 17.88 31.09 18.33
C GLU A 527 19.06 30.14 18.03
N GLU A 528 19.38 29.23 18.95
CA GLU A 528 20.49 28.29 18.76
C GLU A 528 20.06 27.05 17.96
N ASN A 529 20.97 26.58 17.10
CA ASN A 529 20.80 25.31 16.38
C ASN A 529 21.59 24.22 17.09
N ALA A 530 21.04 23.02 17.07
CA ALA A 530 21.68 21.86 17.65
C ALA A 530 22.01 20.84 16.57
N LEU A 531 23.17 20.22 16.67
CA LEU A 531 23.50 19.00 15.96
C LEU A 531 23.30 17.85 16.97
N CYS A 532 22.22 17.08 16.79
CA CYS A 532 21.82 15.99 17.67
C CYS A 532 22.09 14.64 17.00
N GLU A 533 22.81 13.75 17.69
CA GLU A 533 22.99 12.36 17.29
C GLU A 533 22.11 11.45 18.16
N CYS A 534 21.16 10.74 17.57
CA CYS A 534 20.19 9.92 18.30
C CYS A 534 20.33 8.44 17.94
N LEU A 535 20.77 7.61 18.87
CA LEU A 535 20.93 6.17 18.65
C LEU A 535 19.77 5.37 19.25
N PRO A 536 19.49 4.16 18.76
CA PRO A 536 18.58 3.23 19.43
C PRO A 536 19.00 3.05 20.89
N LYS A 537 18.03 3.01 21.81
CA LYS A 537 18.31 2.68 23.21
C LYS A 537 19.06 1.34 23.24
N PRO A 538 20.27 1.24 23.82
CA PRO A 538 20.97 -0.03 23.92
C PRO A 538 20.11 -0.96 24.78
N GLY A 539 19.37 -1.85 24.12
CA GLY A 539 18.67 -2.93 24.76
C GLY A 539 19.71 -3.93 25.24
N PRO A 540 19.55 -4.53 26.43
CA PRO A 540 20.35 -5.69 26.75
C PRO A 540 19.92 -6.81 25.78
N THR A 541 20.84 -7.29 24.94
CA THR A 541 20.76 -8.61 24.25
C THR A 541 19.92 -8.76 22.96
N ALA A 542 19.71 -7.73 22.13
CA ALA A 542 18.84 -7.86 20.93
C ALA A 542 19.53 -8.34 19.62
N LEU A 543 20.84 -8.09 19.39
CA LEU A 543 21.47 -8.38 18.09
C LEU A 543 21.93 -9.83 17.86
N ALA A 544 22.08 -10.63 18.92
CA ALA A 544 22.42 -12.04 18.77
C ALA A 544 21.26 -12.88 18.19
N ARG A 545 20.05 -12.31 18.04
CA ARG A 545 18.87 -13.04 17.54
C ARG A 545 18.69 -12.97 16.02
N ASP A 546 19.24 -11.98 15.33
CA ASP A 546 18.98 -11.76 13.89
C ASP A 546 20.07 -12.33 12.96
N PHE A 547 21.20 -12.79 13.51
CA PHE A 547 22.13 -13.68 12.82
C PHE A 547 22.11 -15.01 13.57
N PRO A 548 21.49 -16.08 13.04
CA PRO A 548 21.58 -17.40 13.65
C PRO A 548 22.94 -18.02 13.32
N ARG A 549 23.70 -18.39 14.35
CA ARG A 549 24.87 -19.27 14.19
C ARG A 549 24.37 -20.60 13.61
N PRO A 550 24.98 -21.14 12.53
CA PRO A 550 24.69 -22.49 12.09
C PRO A 550 24.85 -23.49 13.25
N ALA A 551 23.97 -24.50 13.31
CA ALA A 551 24.09 -25.58 14.30
C ALA A 551 25.44 -26.31 14.14
N ASP A 552 26.00 -26.85 15.23
CA ASP A 552 27.34 -27.46 15.20
C ASP A 552 27.44 -28.62 14.18
N GLU A 553 26.34 -29.35 13.97
CA GLU A 553 26.20 -30.39 12.93
C GLU A 553 26.38 -29.83 11.50
N HIS A 554 26.07 -28.56 11.27
CA HIS A 554 26.28 -27.84 10.00
C HIS A 554 27.67 -27.21 9.87
N LEU A 555 28.59 -27.49 10.81
CA LEU A 555 29.98 -27.03 10.76
C LEU A 555 30.96 -28.17 10.43
N GLU A 556 30.50 -29.43 10.41
CA GLU A 556 31.37 -30.58 10.20
C GLU A 556 31.92 -30.67 8.78
N CYS A 557 31.18 -30.20 7.78
CA CYS A 557 31.62 -30.24 6.38
C CYS A 557 32.44 -29.00 5.93
N LEU A 558 32.60 -28.00 6.81
CA LEU A 558 33.39 -26.81 6.50
C LEU A 558 34.89 -27.12 6.57
N ASP A 559 35.64 -26.65 5.58
CA ASP A 559 37.10 -26.76 5.55
C ASP A 559 37.74 -25.98 6.70
N LEU A 560 38.91 -26.43 7.16
CA LEU A 560 39.66 -25.74 8.21
C LEU A 560 40.50 -24.61 7.62
N ALA A 561 40.17 -23.36 7.94
CA ALA A 561 41.02 -22.21 7.66
C ALA A 561 42.21 -22.20 8.64
N LYS A 562 43.26 -22.95 8.32
CA LYS A 562 44.44 -23.20 9.20
C LYS A 562 45.14 -21.94 9.73
N ASN A 563 44.99 -20.81 9.03
CA ASN A 563 45.57 -19.52 9.42
C ASN A 563 44.52 -18.54 9.98
N GLY A 564 43.34 -19.06 10.33
CA GLY A 564 42.16 -18.28 10.72
C GLY A 564 41.35 -17.72 9.56
N CYS A 565 40.09 -17.39 9.82
CA CYS A 565 39.18 -16.81 8.84
C CYS A 565 39.70 -15.48 8.29
N THR A 566 40.44 -14.70 9.09
CA THR A 566 41.01 -13.41 8.67
C THR A 566 42.07 -13.50 7.58
N ALA A 567 42.68 -14.68 7.40
CA ALA A 567 43.62 -14.93 6.32
C ALA A 567 42.91 -15.28 4.99
N VAL A 568 41.59 -15.52 5.01
CA VAL A 568 40.85 -15.95 3.83
C VAL A 568 40.35 -14.74 3.04
N THR A 569 40.94 -14.51 1.87
CA THR A 569 40.59 -13.38 1.00
C THR A 569 39.63 -13.74 -0.13
N ASP A 570 39.42 -15.03 -0.40
CA ASP A 570 38.46 -15.49 -1.41
C ASP A 570 37.08 -15.72 -0.78
N LYS A 571 36.04 -15.25 -1.47
CA LYS A 571 34.66 -15.34 -0.99
C LYS A 571 34.19 -16.78 -0.84
N LEU A 572 34.50 -17.63 -1.82
CA LEU A 572 34.02 -19.00 -1.83
C LEU A 572 34.75 -19.82 -0.76
N ALA A 573 36.05 -19.63 -0.64
CA ALA A 573 36.86 -20.22 0.43
C ALA A 573 36.38 -19.77 1.82
N CYS A 574 36.05 -18.49 1.99
CA CYS A 574 35.52 -17.96 3.24
C CYS A 574 34.20 -18.65 3.60
N LEU A 575 33.26 -18.72 2.66
CA LEU A 575 31.94 -19.33 2.90
C LEU A 575 31.97 -20.86 3.01
N GLY A 576 33.08 -21.50 2.64
CA GLY A 576 33.30 -22.93 2.77
C GLY A 576 34.15 -23.33 3.98
N SER A 577 34.56 -22.39 4.84
CA SER A 577 35.52 -22.66 5.92
C SER A 577 35.03 -22.29 7.32
N LYS A 578 35.65 -22.90 8.33
CA LYS A 578 35.62 -22.48 9.74
C LYS A 578 37.02 -22.15 10.24
N ASP A 579 37.13 -21.29 11.23
CA ASP A 579 38.40 -20.86 11.79
C ASP A 579 39.15 -22.06 12.39
N ALA A 580 40.44 -22.17 12.07
CA ALA A 580 41.33 -23.15 12.67
C ALA A 580 42.70 -22.52 12.95
N SER A 581 42.70 -21.25 13.37
CA SER A 581 43.91 -20.50 13.72
C SER A 581 44.63 -21.06 14.96
N GLY A 582 43.96 -21.90 15.75
CA GLY A 582 44.43 -22.36 17.06
C GLY A 582 44.27 -21.31 18.16
N VAL A 583 43.75 -20.12 17.84
CA VAL A 583 43.45 -19.07 18.82
C VAL A 583 42.09 -19.36 19.44
N LYS A 584 42.08 -20.01 20.61
CA LYS A 584 40.81 -20.38 21.27
C LYS A 584 39.92 -19.17 21.56
N ASN A 585 40.50 -18.04 21.96
CA ASN A 585 39.77 -16.81 22.26
C ASN A 585 40.53 -15.57 21.76
N TYR A 586 39.83 -14.66 21.10
CA TYR A 586 40.31 -13.32 20.76
C TYR A 586 39.49 -12.27 21.52
N ARG A 587 40.13 -11.47 22.38
CA ARG A 587 39.48 -10.45 23.23
C ARG A 587 38.20 -10.95 23.92
N THR A 588 38.27 -12.11 24.59
CA THR A 588 37.17 -12.81 25.31
C THR A 588 36.12 -13.51 24.44
N VAL A 589 36.25 -13.47 23.12
CA VAL A 589 35.33 -14.12 22.19
C VAL A 589 35.96 -15.39 21.63
N ALA A 590 35.24 -16.52 21.65
CA ALA A 590 35.71 -17.75 21.03
C ALA A 590 35.82 -17.58 19.51
N VAL A 591 36.94 -17.99 18.91
CA VAL A 591 37.12 -17.87 17.45
C VAL A 591 37.50 -19.19 16.80
N ASP A 592 38.29 -20.05 17.44
CA ASP A 592 38.64 -21.38 16.92
C ASP A 592 37.40 -22.27 16.77
N GLY A 593 37.23 -22.86 15.59
CA GLY A 593 36.09 -23.70 15.24
C GLY A 593 34.83 -22.95 14.77
N GLU A 594 34.80 -21.62 14.84
CA GLU A 594 33.65 -20.83 14.41
C GLU A 594 33.56 -20.75 12.88
N PRO A 595 32.35 -20.77 12.28
CA PRO A 595 32.20 -20.56 10.85
C PRO A 595 32.73 -19.18 10.45
N CYS A 596 33.37 -19.10 9.28
CA CYS A 596 33.82 -17.83 8.76
C CYS A 596 32.65 -16.99 8.22
N VAL A 597 32.78 -15.67 8.16
CA VAL A 597 31.77 -14.74 7.64
C VAL A 597 32.40 -13.79 6.65
N TRP A 598 31.82 -13.71 5.46
CA TRP A 598 32.26 -12.82 4.39
C TRP A 598 31.62 -11.44 4.51
N CYS A 599 32.42 -10.37 4.49
CA CYS A 599 31.92 -8.99 4.65
C CYS A 599 31.89 -8.15 3.37
N GLY A 600 32.26 -8.74 2.21
CA GLY A 600 32.04 -8.12 0.90
C GLY A 600 33.24 -7.41 0.29
N GLY A 601 33.95 -8.04 -0.64
CA GLY A 601 34.73 -7.31 -1.64
C GLY A 601 33.84 -6.91 -2.83
N GLY A 602 33.76 -5.63 -3.17
CA GLY A 602 33.06 -5.17 -4.36
C GLY A 602 33.74 -5.64 -5.66
N PRO A 603 33.00 -5.88 -6.76
CA PRO A 603 33.61 -6.20 -8.06
C PRO A 603 34.42 -4.99 -8.56
N GLY A 604 35.74 -5.16 -8.70
CA GLY A 604 36.63 -4.14 -9.28
C GLY A 604 37.82 -3.68 -8.43
N GLY A 605 38.13 -4.34 -7.31
CA GLY A 605 39.35 -4.03 -6.54
C GLY A 605 39.35 -2.68 -5.82
N VAL A 606 38.18 -2.04 -5.68
CA VAL A 606 38.03 -0.88 -4.81
C VAL A 606 38.06 -1.39 -3.37
N VAL A 607 39.06 -0.96 -2.60
CA VAL A 607 39.27 -1.29 -1.18
C VAL A 607 38.07 -0.78 -0.39
N GLY A 608 37.07 -1.63 -0.19
CA GLY A 608 35.81 -1.26 0.45
C GLY A 608 35.02 -2.50 0.86
N GLY A 609 35.31 -2.97 2.08
CA GLY A 609 34.58 -4.02 2.76
C GLY A 609 35.44 -4.89 3.67
N ALA A 610 36.34 -4.25 4.40
CA ALA A 610 36.93 -4.88 5.57
C ALA A 610 35.83 -5.25 6.57
N CYS A 611 35.96 -6.38 7.24
CA CYS A 611 35.03 -6.79 8.30
C CYS A 611 35.21 -5.98 9.60
N THR A 612 36.34 -5.29 9.76
CA THR A 612 36.66 -4.49 10.94
C THR A 612 37.29 -3.16 10.53
N SER A 613 37.30 -2.18 11.42
CA SER A 613 37.95 -0.88 11.17
C SER A 613 39.47 -0.95 11.11
N ASP A 614 40.06 -2.00 11.70
CA ASP A 614 41.49 -2.07 12.02
C ASP A 614 42.22 -3.13 11.21
N SER A 615 41.52 -3.86 10.33
CA SER A 615 42.11 -4.89 9.48
C SER A 615 41.55 -4.83 8.08
N ASN A 616 42.35 -5.19 7.07
CA ASN A 616 41.87 -5.38 5.70
C ASN A 616 41.21 -6.76 5.49
N ALA A 617 40.82 -7.45 6.58
CA ALA A 617 40.26 -8.80 6.50
C ALA A 617 38.87 -8.73 5.87
N THR A 618 38.67 -9.42 4.75
CA THR A 618 37.38 -9.54 4.06
C THR A 618 36.52 -10.70 4.60
N CYS A 619 37.09 -11.50 5.50
CA CYS A 619 36.50 -12.68 6.12
C CYS A 619 36.86 -12.71 7.61
N VAL A 620 35.92 -13.00 8.51
CA VAL A 620 36.15 -13.07 9.97
C VAL A 620 35.39 -14.22 10.62
N PRO A 621 35.82 -14.74 11.79
CA PRO A 621 35.04 -15.71 12.56
C PRO A 621 33.69 -15.14 13.00
N TYR A 622 32.65 -15.97 12.96
CA TYR A 622 31.27 -15.58 13.27
C TYR A 622 31.12 -14.88 14.62
N ASP A 623 31.60 -15.48 15.70
CA ASP A 623 31.44 -14.92 17.04
C ASP A 623 32.16 -13.60 17.21
N TRP A 624 33.30 -13.39 16.54
CA TRP A 624 33.98 -12.10 16.55
C TRP A 624 33.12 -11.00 15.91
N MET A 625 32.38 -11.33 14.85
CA MET A 625 31.43 -10.39 14.24
C MET A 625 30.16 -10.20 15.10
N ALA A 626 29.60 -11.29 15.64
CA ALA A 626 28.33 -11.27 16.36
C ALA A 626 28.44 -10.74 17.80
N ARG A 627 29.61 -10.85 18.44
CA ARG A 627 29.79 -10.53 19.88
C ARG A 627 30.99 -9.62 20.18
N GLY A 628 31.90 -9.41 19.25
CA GLY A 628 33.09 -8.57 19.43
C GLY A 628 32.98 -7.17 18.83
N GLU A 629 34.14 -6.55 18.55
CA GLU A 629 34.24 -5.21 17.92
C GLU A 629 33.61 -5.15 16.50
N GLY A 630 33.38 -6.30 15.87
CA GLY A 630 32.70 -6.42 14.58
C GLY A 630 31.24 -5.97 14.61
N VAL A 631 30.57 -5.94 15.77
CA VAL A 631 29.17 -5.48 15.89
C VAL A 631 29.03 -4.00 15.52
N VAL A 632 29.98 -3.16 15.94
CA VAL A 632 29.99 -1.72 15.65
C VAL A 632 30.19 -1.46 14.15
N TYR A 633 30.97 -2.33 13.49
CA TYR A 633 31.23 -2.22 12.05
C TYR A 633 30.11 -2.85 11.19
N ALA A 634 29.51 -3.96 11.66
CA ALA A 634 28.33 -4.56 11.05
C ALA A 634 27.15 -3.56 11.03
N TYR A 635 26.98 -2.76 12.08
CA TYR A 635 26.01 -1.65 12.10
C TYR A 635 26.26 -0.60 11.00
N ARG A 636 27.53 -0.28 10.69
CA ARG A 636 27.87 0.65 9.60
C ARG A 636 27.63 0.06 8.21
N GLN A 637 27.70 -1.26 8.05
CA GLN A 637 27.56 -1.95 6.76
C GLN A 637 26.14 -2.46 6.46
N GLN A 638 25.20 -2.34 7.39
CA GLN A 638 23.80 -2.79 7.24
C GLN A 638 22.99 -2.02 6.17
N ALA A 639 23.57 -1.01 5.51
CA ALA A 639 23.05 -0.46 4.26
C ALA A 639 23.29 -1.38 3.04
N SER A 640 23.93 -2.54 3.19
CA SER A 640 24.18 -3.47 2.08
C SER A 640 23.98 -4.95 2.45
N THR A 641 23.34 -5.68 1.56
CA THR A 641 22.92 -7.10 1.60
C THR A 641 24.09 -8.12 1.56
N ILE A 642 25.27 -7.80 2.12
CA ILE A 642 26.53 -8.45 1.71
C ILE A 642 27.09 -9.45 2.76
N LEU A 643 26.62 -9.44 4.01
CA LEU A 643 27.09 -10.39 5.02
C LEU A 643 26.58 -11.81 4.72
N LYS A 644 27.51 -12.76 4.55
CA LYS A 644 27.20 -14.19 4.33
C LYS A 644 28.01 -15.05 5.30
N VAL A 645 27.33 -15.87 6.09
CA VAL A 645 27.95 -16.79 7.05
C VAL A 645 28.28 -18.11 6.35
N ALA A 646 29.47 -18.64 6.59
CA ALA A 646 29.86 -19.98 6.18
C ALA A 646 28.96 -20.98 6.88
N GLN A 647 28.32 -21.81 6.08
CA GLN A 647 27.49 -22.89 6.56
C GLN A 647 27.73 -24.05 5.62
N CYS A 648 27.61 -25.27 6.14
CA CYS A 648 27.44 -26.42 5.27
C CYS A 648 26.30 -26.11 4.32
N SER A 649 26.66 -25.83 3.08
CA SER A 649 25.67 -25.67 2.05
C SER A 649 25.07 -27.06 1.93
N VAL A 650 23.84 -27.28 2.43
CA VAL A 650 22.92 -28.07 1.60
C VAL A 650 22.92 -27.28 0.31
N PRO A 651 23.58 -27.78 -0.76
CA PRO A 651 24.05 -26.92 -1.82
C PRO A 651 22.92 -25.99 -2.24
N ASP A 652 23.17 -24.69 -2.29
CA ASP A 652 22.43 -23.83 -3.22
C ASP A 652 22.61 -24.53 -4.58
N ARG A 653 21.64 -25.36 -4.97
CA ARG A 653 21.81 -26.41 -5.98
C ARG A 653 21.89 -25.75 -7.35
N ASN A 654 23.10 -25.36 -7.73
CA ASN A 654 23.60 -25.77 -9.03
C ASN A 654 23.43 -27.29 -9.09
N PHE A 655 22.28 -27.76 -9.56
CA PHE A 655 22.17 -29.12 -10.07
C PHE A 655 23.33 -29.27 -11.04
N GLY A 656 24.33 -30.06 -10.66
CA GLY A 656 25.56 -30.20 -11.45
C GLY A 656 25.22 -30.37 -12.92
N ASN A 657 25.93 -29.66 -13.80
CA ASN A 657 25.75 -29.65 -15.26
C ASN A 657 24.42 -30.26 -15.75
N THR A 658 23.29 -29.53 -15.67
CA THR A 658 22.00 -29.98 -16.20
C THR A 658 21.96 -30.09 -17.73
N GLY A 659 23.09 -29.85 -18.41
CA GLY A 659 23.21 -29.85 -19.87
C GLY A 659 22.87 -31.20 -20.52
N CYS A 660 22.81 -32.30 -19.77
CA CYS A 660 22.35 -33.58 -20.29
C CYS A 660 20.81 -33.75 -20.27
N LEU A 661 20.08 -32.89 -19.54
CA LEU A 661 18.63 -32.99 -19.37
C LEU A 661 17.90 -32.23 -20.49
N LYS A 662 16.79 -32.81 -20.97
CA LYS A 662 15.96 -32.23 -22.03
C LYS A 662 15.02 -31.17 -21.49
N ARG A 663 15.04 -29.97 -22.06
CA ARG A 663 14.11 -28.89 -21.69
C ARG A 663 12.69 -29.18 -22.18
N GLN A 664 11.75 -29.28 -21.25
CA GLN A 664 10.33 -29.56 -21.54
C GLN A 664 9.54 -28.26 -21.58
N VAL A 665 9.31 -27.73 -22.78
CA VAL A 665 8.66 -26.40 -22.98
C VAL A 665 7.27 -26.32 -22.32
N LYS A 666 6.56 -27.45 -22.21
CA LYS A 666 5.25 -27.55 -21.55
C LYS A 666 5.34 -27.72 -20.03
N GLY A 667 6.53 -27.95 -19.48
CA GLY A 667 6.81 -28.13 -18.05
C GLY A 667 6.86 -29.57 -17.60
N CYS A 668 7.53 -29.81 -16.46
CA CYS A 668 7.66 -31.14 -15.87
C CYS A 668 6.30 -31.77 -15.56
N ASN A 669 5.32 -30.95 -15.20
CA ASN A 669 3.98 -31.39 -14.81
C ASN A 669 3.18 -32.08 -15.92
N THR A 670 3.60 -31.92 -17.19
CA THR A 670 2.97 -32.63 -18.32
C THR A 670 3.51 -34.03 -18.56
N LEU A 671 4.59 -34.42 -17.86
CA LEU A 671 5.24 -35.71 -18.05
C LEU A 671 4.57 -36.76 -17.17
N LYS A 672 4.10 -37.84 -17.79
CA LYS A 672 3.50 -38.99 -17.10
C LYS A 672 4.38 -40.24 -17.10
N ASP A 673 5.52 -40.19 -17.79
CA ASP A 673 6.48 -41.28 -17.87
C ASP A 673 7.71 -41.01 -17.00
N LYS A 674 8.11 -42.01 -16.21
CA LYS A 674 9.24 -41.93 -15.27
C LYS A 674 10.56 -41.62 -15.95
N GLY A 675 10.88 -42.29 -17.05
CA GLY A 675 12.16 -42.10 -17.76
C GLY A 675 12.26 -40.73 -18.41
N THR A 676 11.15 -40.24 -18.94
CA THR A 676 11.04 -38.90 -19.54
C THR A 676 11.14 -37.82 -18.47
N CYS A 677 10.49 -38.00 -17.32
CA CYS A 677 10.63 -37.11 -16.16
C CYS A 677 12.09 -37.03 -15.71
N LEU A 678 12.73 -38.17 -15.47
CA LEU A 678 14.10 -38.23 -14.92
C LEU A 678 15.22 -37.90 -15.91
N SER A 679 14.87 -37.55 -17.15
CA SER A 679 15.79 -37.05 -18.18
C SER A 679 15.49 -35.61 -18.62
N SER A 680 14.68 -34.88 -17.85
CA SER A 680 14.15 -33.58 -18.24
C SER A 680 14.38 -32.46 -17.21
N LEU A 681 14.30 -31.22 -17.70
CA LEU A 681 14.19 -30.00 -16.90
C LEU A 681 12.95 -29.20 -17.33
N ASP A 682 12.39 -28.42 -16.41
CA ASP A 682 11.19 -27.62 -16.67
C ASP A 682 11.54 -26.44 -17.59
N GLY A 683 10.89 -26.41 -18.76
CA GLY A 683 11.15 -25.41 -19.79
C GLY A 683 10.08 -24.34 -19.92
N ARG A 684 9.11 -24.26 -19.00
CA ARG A 684 8.07 -23.23 -19.04
C ARG A 684 8.72 -21.84 -18.93
N LYS A 685 8.23 -20.87 -19.70
CA LYS A 685 8.70 -19.47 -19.67
C LYS A 685 8.36 -18.72 -18.38
N LYS A 686 7.57 -19.33 -17.50
CA LYS A 686 7.16 -18.72 -16.23
C LYS A 686 8.23 -19.06 -15.20
N HIS A 687 8.93 -18.05 -14.67
CA HIS A 687 10.01 -18.29 -13.72
C HIS A 687 9.54 -18.96 -12.41
N GLN A 688 8.33 -18.66 -11.95
CA GLN A 688 7.80 -19.16 -10.68
C GLN A 688 6.30 -19.50 -10.71
N ILE A 689 5.85 -20.46 -9.90
CA ILE A 689 4.43 -20.74 -9.61
C ILE A 689 4.25 -20.78 -8.10
N GLY A 690 3.35 -19.95 -7.56
CA GLY A 690 3.09 -19.92 -6.12
C GLY A 690 4.29 -19.51 -5.27
N GLY A 691 5.24 -18.75 -5.83
CA GLY A 691 6.50 -18.37 -5.16
C GLY A 691 7.66 -19.34 -5.38
N PHE A 692 7.40 -20.54 -5.92
CA PHE A 692 8.43 -21.56 -6.17
C PHE A 692 9.00 -21.43 -7.58
N MET A 693 10.32 -21.48 -7.72
CA MET A 693 11.02 -21.50 -9.00
C MET A 693 10.68 -22.76 -9.78
N ILE A 694 10.30 -22.60 -11.04
CA ILE A 694 10.03 -23.75 -11.89
C ILE A 694 10.94 -23.76 -13.09
N GLU A 695 11.20 -22.62 -13.74
CA GLU A 695 12.00 -22.60 -14.96
C GLU A 695 13.44 -23.05 -14.71
N GLY A 696 13.92 -23.97 -15.55
CA GLY A 696 15.28 -24.47 -15.50
C GLY A 696 15.53 -25.53 -14.43
N GLN A 697 14.54 -25.80 -13.57
CA GLN A 697 14.66 -26.81 -12.52
C GLN A 697 14.60 -28.23 -13.10
N PRO A 698 15.38 -29.19 -12.60
CA PRO A 698 15.22 -30.58 -12.98
C PRO A 698 13.85 -31.09 -12.54
N CYS A 699 13.33 -32.06 -13.29
CA CYS A 699 12.06 -32.68 -12.96
C CYS A 699 12.23 -33.75 -11.88
N VAL A 700 11.22 -33.85 -11.00
CA VAL A 700 11.11 -34.83 -9.91
C VAL A 700 9.95 -35.77 -10.19
N TRP A 701 10.21 -37.07 -10.14
CA TRP A 701 9.22 -38.14 -10.27
C TRP A 701 8.66 -38.53 -8.91
N CYS A 702 7.34 -38.45 -8.74
CA CYS A 702 6.65 -38.63 -7.46
C CYS A 702 6.19 -40.08 -7.22
N GLY A 703 7.03 -41.04 -7.58
CA GLY A 703 6.80 -42.46 -7.30
C GLY A 703 5.63 -43.10 -8.07
N GLY A 704 5.09 -42.45 -9.10
CA GLY A 704 3.91 -42.92 -9.84
C GLY A 704 2.58 -42.43 -9.27
N SER A 705 2.61 -41.67 -8.17
CA SER A 705 1.47 -40.93 -7.63
C SER A 705 1.51 -39.48 -8.09
N ALA A 706 0.39 -38.77 -7.94
CA ALA A 706 0.35 -37.34 -8.13
C ALA A 706 1.32 -36.62 -7.17
N CYS A 707 2.10 -35.68 -7.70
CA CYS A 707 3.01 -34.81 -6.95
C CYS A 707 2.26 -33.80 -6.07
N ASN A 708 0.96 -33.59 -6.31
CA ASN A 708 0.12 -32.70 -5.52
C ASN A 708 -1.31 -33.24 -5.41
N SER A 709 -2.02 -32.87 -4.35
CA SER A 709 -3.39 -33.32 -4.09
C SER A 709 -4.43 -32.75 -5.04
N ASN A 710 -4.06 -31.77 -5.88
CA ASN A 710 -5.00 -30.99 -6.69
C ASN A 710 -4.98 -31.39 -8.17
N ASN A 711 -4.11 -32.33 -8.58
CA ASN A 711 -4.03 -32.81 -9.95
C ASN A 711 -3.40 -34.21 -10.04
N ASP A 712 -3.36 -34.77 -11.25
CA ASP A 712 -2.80 -36.11 -11.51
C ASP A 712 -1.35 -36.07 -12.03
N ASP A 713 -0.58 -35.02 -11.71
CA ASP A 713 0.77 -34.82 -12.26
C ASP A 713 1.79 -35.70 -11.56
N MET A 714 2.29 -36.72 -12.25
CA MET A 714 3.26 -37.68 -11.70
C MET A 714 4.70 -37.15 -11.65
N CYS A 715 4.92 -35.96 -12.20
CA CYS A 715 6.21 -35.31 -12.33
C CYS A 715 6.06 -33.81 -12.02
N ALA A 716 7.03 -33.18 -11.35
CA ALA A 716 6.98 -31.76 -11.02
C ALA A 716 8.37 -31.13 -11.07
N ALA A 717 8.45 -29.79 -11.15
CA ALA A 717 9.74 -29.10 -11.03
C ALA A 717 10.28 -29.26 -9.60
N TYR A 718 11.59 -29.40 -9.44
CA TYR A 718 12.21 -29.71 -8.15
C TYR A 718 11.76 -28.80 -6.99
N ASP A 719 11.91 -27.49 -7.14
CA ASP A 719 11.62 -26.53 -6.05
C ASP A 719 10.13 -26.60 -5.66
N PHE A 720 9.25 -26.76 -6.64
CA PHE A 720 7.83 -26.95 -6.42
C PHE A 720 7.51 -28.27 -5.71
N ALA A 721 8.16 -29.38 -6.10
CA ALA A 721 7.92 -30.69 -5.52
C ALA A 721 8.47 -30.82 -4.08
N VAL A 722 9.62 -30.20 -3.81
CA VAL A 722 10.35 -30.34 -2.54
C VAL A 722 9.89 -29.29 -1.53
N HIS A 723 9.77 -28.02 -1.93
CA HIS A 723 9.43 -26.92 -1.02
C HIS A 723 7.95 -26.52 -1.04
N GLY A 724 7.15 -27.03 -1.99
CA GLY A 724 5.70 -26.81 -2.04
C GLY A 724 4.91 -27.59 -0.97
N ALA A 725 5.55 -28.49 -0.23
CA ALA A 725 4.91 -29.27 0.83
C ALA A 725 4.33 -28.37 1.93
N GLY A 726 3.03 -28.55 2.25
CA GLY A 726 2.32 -27.75 3.25
C GLY A 726 1.71 -26.43 2.76
N GLN A 727 2.07 -25.95 1.56
CA GLN A 727 1.41 -24.80 0.91
C GLN A 727 0.58 -25.20 -0.31
N ALA A 728 1.01 -26.24 -1.04
CA ALA A 728 0.34 -26.71 -2.25
C ALA A 728 -0.24 -28.14 -2.14
N PHE A 729 0.18 -28.94 -1.14
CA PHE A 729 -0.18 -30.36 -0.99
C PHE A 729 -0.66 -30.67 0.45
N LEU A 730 -1.76 -31.43 0.60
CA LEU A 730 -2.24 -31.97 1.90
C LEU A 730 -1.50 -33.28 2.26
N THR A 731 -1.35 -33.51 3.57
CA THR A 731 -0.35 -34.31 4.30
C THR A 731 -0.36 -35.84 4.17
N ASP A 732 -0.71 -36.43 3.02
CA ASP A 732 -0.57 -37.89 2.86
C ASP A 732 0.39 -38.25 1.71
N LEU A 733 1.69 -38.20 2.03
CA LEU A 733 2.80 -38.62 1.15
C LEU A 733 3.40 -39.94 1.63
N SER A 734 2.56 -40.94 1.83
CA SER A 734 2.95 -42.35 1.80
C SER A 734 2.56 -42.84 0.39
N VAL A 735 3.41 -43.30 -0.54
CA VAL A 735 4.25 -44.51 -0.54
C VAL A 735 5.20 -44.49 -1.78
N GLY A 736 5.93 -43.39 -2.04
CA GLY A 736 6.78 -43.29 -3.24
C GLY A 736 8.18 -42.75 -2.98
N ARG A 737 9.24 -43.47 -3.39
CA ARG A 737 10.59 -42.90 -3.46
C ARG A 737 10.62 -41.81 -4.52
N TYR A 738 10.83 -40.57 -4.10
CA TYR A 738 11.04 -39.46 -5.03
C TYR A 738 12.41 -39.57 -5.69
N LEU A 739 12.42 -39.39 -7.00
CA LEU A 739 13.65 -39.38 -7.80
C LEU A 739 13.73 -38.04 -8.51
N THR A 740 14.89 -37.38 -8.48
CA THR A 740 15.15 -36.16 -9.25
C THR A 740 16.02 -36.48 -10.46
N ALA A 741 15.77 -35.80 -11.57
CA ALA A 741 16.66 -35.82 -12.72
C ALA A 741 18.01 -35.18 -12.34
N ALA A 742 19.11 -35.84 -12.67
CA ALA A 742 20.46 -35.34 -12.50
C ALA A 742 21.33 -35.76 -13.69
N CYS A 743 22.52 -35.16 -13.81
CA CYS A 743 23.50 -35.52 -14.82
C CYS A 743 24.75 -36.12 -14.18
N GLU A 744 25.15 -37.29 -14.66
CA GLU A 744 26.42 -37.92 -14.29
C GLU A 744 27.13 -38.33 -15.57
N ASN A 745 28.36 -37.85 -15.76
CA ASN A 745 29.16 -38.08 -16.99
C ASN A 745 28.41 -37.72 -18.29
N GLY A 746 27.65 -36.61 -18.26
CA GLY A 746 26.91 -36.12 -19.42
C GLY A 746 25.68 -36.96 -19.79
N LYS A 747 25.28 -37.94 -18.97
CA LYS A 747 24.08 -38.76 -19.16
C LYS A 747 23.08 -38.49 -18.04
N PRO A 748 21.76 -38.50 -18.36
CA PRO A 748 20.75 -38.39 -17.32
C PRO A 748 20.77 -39.61 -16.41
N VAL A 749 20.86 -39.37 -15.11
CA VAL A 749 20.75 -40.41 -14.08
C VAL A 749 19.68 -40.01 -13.07
N PRO A 750 18.88 -40.99 -12.58
CA PRO A 750 17.96 -40.73 -11.48
C PRO A 750 18.75 -40.61 -10.18
N HIS A 751 18.51 -39.54 -9.43
CA HIS A 751 19.10 -39.35 -8.10
C HIS A 751 18.00 -39.46 -7.03
N GLU A 752 18.21 -40.32 -6.03
CA GLU A 752 17.29 -40.42 -4.89
C GLU A 752 17.34 -39.13 -4.07
N LEU A 753 16.19 -38.55 -3.77
CA LEU A 753 16.14 -37.44 -2.82
C LEU A 753 16.38 -38.00 -1.41
N PRO A 754 17.29 -37.39 -0.62
CA PRO A 754 17.51 -37.79 0.77
C PRO A 754 16.19 -37.97 1.51
N SER A 755 16.04 -39.05 2.28
CA SER A 755 14.85 -39.31 3.10
C SER A 755 14.58 -38.21 4.14
N ALA A 756 15.57 -37.36 4.43
CA ALA A 756 15.40 -36.15 5.22
C ALA A 756 14.59 -35.06 4.49
N LEU A 757 14.62 -35.02 3.15
CA LEU A 757 13.86 -34.08 2.31
C LEU A 757 12.41 -34.50 2.09
N SER A 758 12.06 -35.79 2.20
CA SER A 758 10.65 -36.19 2.28
C SER A 758 9.96 -35.70 3.57
N ASN A 759 10.75 -35.21 4.54
CA ASN A 759 10.28 -34.53 5.74
C ASN A 759 10.70 -33.03 5.80
N ALA A 760 11.34 -32.49 4.75
CA ALA A 760 11.83 -31.10 4.76
C ALA A 760 10.80 -30.12 4.19
N GLY A 761 9.66 -30.01 4.88
CA GLY A 761 9.28 -28.67 5.31
C GLY A 761 10.14 -28.37 6.54
N VAL A 762 10.86 -27.26 6.57
CA VAL A 762 11.60 -26.86 7.77
C VAL A 762 10.61 -26.70 8.92
N LEU A 763 10.52 -27.74 9.75
CA LEU A 763 9.98 -27.71 11.09
C LEU A 763 10.98 -26.92 11.95
N MET A 764 10.72 -25.64 12.20
CA MET A 764 11.02 -25.13 13.53
C MET A 764 10.00 -25.78 14.46
N MET A 765 10.42 -26.81 15.20
CA MET A 765 9.63 -27.38 16.28
C MET A 765 9.50 -26.36 17.41
N VAL A 766 8.33 -25.74 17.54
CA VAL A 766 7.78 -25.36 18.85
C VAL A 766 6.34 -25.84 18.88
N ASN A 767 6.14 -26.97 19.56
CA ASN A 767 4.91 -27.72 19.63
C ASN A 767 4.01 -27.11 20.74
N CYS A 768 2.76 -26.70 20.48
CA CYS A 768 1.78 -26.47 21.57
C CYS A 768 1.33 -27.80 22.24
N GLY A 769 1.98 -28.91 21.86
CA GLY A 769 1.77 -30.30 22.26
C GLY A 769 0.88 -31.11 21.29
N VAL A 770 0.38 -30.49 20.21
CA VAL A 770 -0.47 -31.12 19.18
C VAL A 770 -0.22 -30.45 17.82
N PRO A 771 -0.02 -31.20 16.72
CA PRO A 771 0.05 -30.60 15.39
C PRO A 771 -1.32 -30.05 14.96
N ASN A 772 -1.41 -28.73 14.76
CA ASN A 772 -2.54 -27.98 14.20
C ASN A 772 -3.88 -28.03 14.99
N PRO A 773 -4.00 -27.36 16.15
CA PRO A 773 -5.30 -27.18 16.77
C PRO A 773 -6.24 -26.37 15.86
N ILE A 774 -7.44 -26.90 15.60
CA ILE A 774 -8.50 -26.18 14.89
C ILE A 774 -9.18 -25.26 15.91
N TRP A 775 -8.96 -23.95 15.77
CA TRP A 775 -9.57 -22.96 16.64
C TRP A 775 -11.00 -22.62 16.21
N THR A 776 -11.98 -22.94 17.05
CA THR A 776 -13.37 -22.50 16.86
C THR A 776 -13.66 -21.24 17.68
N GLY A 777 -14.63 -20.42 17.27
CA GLY A 777 -15.08 -19.27 18.06
C GLY A 777 -14.07 -18.12 18.24
N VAL A 778 -12.97 -18.11 17.46
CA VAL A 778 -11.95 -17.06 17.52
C VAL A 778 -12.32 -15.85 16.67
N SER A 779 -12.05 -14.65 17.19
CA SER A 779 -12.07 -13.42 16.39
C SER A 779 -10.71 -13.13 15.75
N LYS A 780 -9.62 -13.65 16.31
CA LYS A 780 -8.26 -13.44 15.83
C LYS A 780 -7.28 -14.44 16.44
N THR A 781 -6.35 -14.96 15.66
CA THR A 781 -5.17 -15.69 16.15
C THR A 781 -4.06 -14.69 16.48
N CYS A 782 -3.49 -14.79 17.67
CA CYS A 782 -2.58 -13.77 18.22
C CYS A 782 -1.15 -14.25 18.38
N ASP A 783 -0.98 -15.55 18.57
CA ASP A 783 0.28 -16.29 18.51
C ASP A 783 -0.06 -17.76 18.26
N TRP A 784 0.95 -18.62 18.13
CA TRP A 784 0.79 -20.04 17.82
C TRP A 784 -0.09 -20.78 18.85
N CYS A 785 0.05 -20.45 20.13
CA CYS A 785 -0.75 -21.02 21.22
C CYS A 785 -1.70 -19.97 21.85
N LYS A 786 -1.86 -18.78 21.25
CA LYS A 786 -2.59 -17.66 21.84
C LYS A 786 -3.67 -17.14 20.90
N VAL A 787 -4.91 -17.13 21.34
CA VAL A 787 -6.06 -16.73 20.51
C VAL A 787 -6.98 -15.76 21.21
N GLN A 788 -7.58 -14.84 20.45
CA GLN A 788 -8.68 -14.02 20.93
C GLN A 788 -10.00 -14.74 20.65
N VAL A 789 -10.71 -15.09 21.71
CA VAL A 789 -12.04 -15.68 21.66
C VAL A 789 -13.07 -14.57 21.53
N ALA A 790 -13.91 -14.65 20.51
CA ALA A 790 -14.87 -13.60 20.20
C ALA A 790 -15.89 -13.46 21.34
N ALA A 791 -16.29 -12.22 21.65
CA ALA A 791 -17.31 -11.95 22.67
C ALA A 791 -18.64 -12.71 22.47
N LYS A 792 -18.97 -13.08 21.22
CA LYS A 792 -20.16 -13.89 20.89
C LYS A 792 -19.98 -15.38 21.18
N ALA A 793 -18.75 -15.88 21.21
CA ALA A 793 -18.41 -17.26 21.54
C ALA A 793 -18.24 -17.46 23.06
N MET A 794 -17.97 -16.40 23.82
CA MET A 794 -17.77 -16.49 25.27
C MET A 794 -18.98 -17.02 26.05
N PRO A 795 -20.25 -16.75 25.71
CA PRO A 795 -21.38 -17.40 26.37
C PRO A 795 -21.38 -18.93 26.24
N MET A 796 -20.75 -19.47 25.19
CA MET A 796 -20.66 -20.91 24.95
C MET A 796 -19.55 -21.58 25.79
N PHE A 797 -18.43 -20.89 26.02
CA PHE A 797 -17.28 -21.45 26.74
C PHE A 797 -17.11 -20.94 28.17
N GLN A 798 -17.72 -19.80 28.52
CA GLN A 798 -17.65 -19.10 29.82
C GLN A 798 -16.27 -18.56 30.22
N ASN A 799 -15.20 -19.36 30.08
CA ASN A 799 -13.83 -19.01 30.46
C ASN A 799 -12.77 -19.66 29.52
N CYS A 800 -11.51 -19.25 29.67
CA CYS A 800 -10.43 -19.74 28.83
C CYS A 800 -10.10 -21.23 29.07
N SER A 801 -10.29 -21.75 30.29
CA SER A 801 -10.10 -23.18 30.57
C SER A 801 -11.05 -24.06 29.75
N ALA A 802 -12.34 -23.74 29.78
CA ALA A 802 -13.35 -24.45 29.01
C ALA A 802 -13.19 -24.23 27.50
N TYR A 803 -12.75 -23.05 27.08
CA TYR A 803 -12.40 -22.80 25.69
C TYR A 803 -11.27 -23.71 25.20
N CYS A 804 -10.13 -23.74 25.90
CA CYS A 804 -8.97 -24.55 25.52
C CYS A 804 -9.30 -26.06 25.55
N ALA A 805 -10.04 -26.51 26.57
CA ALA A 805 -10.46 -27.90 26.70
C ALA A 805 -11.42 -28.36 25.57
N ALA A 806 -12.17 -27.43 24.98
CA ALA A 806 -13.06 -27.71 23.87
C ALA A 806 -12.35 -27.77 22.51
N GLN A 807 -11.08 -27.36 22.42
CA GLN A 807 -10.31 -27.46 21.17
C GLN A 807 -9.74 -28.86 20.99
N THR A 808 -9.47 -29.23 19.74
CA THR A 808 -8.85 -30.51 19.39
C THR A 808 -7.46 -30.63 20.02
N GLY A 809 -7.17 -31.76 20.66
CA GLY A 809 -5.82 -32.06 21.18
C GLY A 809 -5.61 -31.91 22.69
N ASN A 810 -6.70 -31.87 23.47
CA ASN A 810 -6.65 -31.92 24.94
C ASN A 810 -5.82 -30.78 25.57
N LEU A 811 -6.06 -29.56 25.10
CA LEU A 811 -5.34 -28.37 25.54
C LEU A 811 -5.88 -27.87 26.89
N GLY A 812 -4.97 -27.56 27.82
CA GLY A 812 -5.22 -26.76 29.01
C GLY A 812 -4.92 -25.29 28.79
N CYS A 813 -5.62 -24.39 29.48
CA CYS A 813 -5.27 -22.98 29.48
C CYS A 813 -4.03 -22.74 30.35
N SER A 814 -3.01 -22.08 29.79
CA SER A 814 -1.81 -21.66 30.54
C SER A 814 -1.96 -20.24 31.09
N LYS A 815 -2.55 -19.33 30.30
CA LYS A 815 -2.75 -17.92 30.65
C LYS A 815 -4.03 -17.37 30.02
N ALA A 816 -4.63 -16.40 30.69
CA ALA A 816 -5.82 -15.71 30.22
C ALA A 816 -5.71 -14.19 30.45
N TRP A 817 -6.32 -13.42 29.55
CA TRP A 817 -6.46 -11.97 29.69
C TRP A 817 -7.83 -11.52 29.20
N THR A 818 -8.31 -10.40 29.72
CA THR A 818 -9.30 -9.59 29.00
C THR A 818 -8.60 -8.87 27.84
N SER A 819 -9.28 -8.66 26.71
CA SER A 819 -8.66 -8.05 25.52
C SER A 819 -9.55 -7.01 24.85
N PHE A 820 -8.92 -6.12 24.08
CA PHE A 820 -9.64 -5.17 23.23
C PHE A 820 -10.20 -5.88 22.00
N LYS A 821 -11.41 -5.52 21.57
CA LYS A 821 -12.10 -6.13 20.42
C LYS A 821 -11.19 -6.15 19.18
N HIS A 822 -10.97 -7.34 18.60
CA HIS A 822 -10.09 -7.57 17.43
C HIS A 822 -8.60 -7.25 17.63
N SER A 823 -8.13 -7.10 18.87
CA SER A 823 -6.71 -6.94 19.22
C SER A 823 -6.12 -8.17 19.92
N CYS A 824 -4.80 -8.31 19.81
CA CYS A 824 -3.99 -9.29 20.53
C CYS A 824 -3.33 -8.72 21.79
N ASP A 825 -3.61 -7.45 22.08
CA ASP A 825 -3.13 -6.78 23.27
C ASP A 825 -3.98 -7.18 24.48
N ALA A 826 -3.30 -7.58 25.55
CA ALA A 826 -3.93 -7.82 26.83
C ALA A 826 -4.38 -6.49 27.44
N LYS A 827 -5.67 -6.38 27.78
CA LYS A 827 -6.21 -5.26 28.55
C LYS A 827 -5.92 -5.43 30.04
N ALA A 828 -6.11 -6.63 30.58
CA ALA A 828 -5.74 -7.01 31.94
C ALA A 828 -5.57 -8.53 32.06
N THR A 829 -4.55 -8.97 32.79
CA THR A 829 -4.32 -10.40 33.11
C THR A 829 -5.43 -10.93 34.01
N THR A 830 -5.88 -12.15 33.72
CA THR A 830 -6.88 -12.85 34.53
C THR A 830 -6.53 -14.33 34.67
N THR A 831 -7.28 -15.08 35.47
CA THR A 831 -7.08 -16.52 35.63
C THR A 831 -7.80 -17.28 34.51
N CYS A 832 -7.32 -18.48 34.17
CA CYS A 832 -7.96 -19.31 33.16
C CYS A 832 -9.41 -19.69 33.49
N ALA A 833 -9.77 -19.70 34.78
CA ALA A 833 -11.11 -19.95 35.29
C ALA A 833 -12.00 -18.68 35.38
N TYR A 834 -11.51 -17.52 34.95
CA TYR A 834 -12.27 -16.28 34.99
C TYR A 834 -13.45 -16.33 34.01
N ASN A 835 -14.66 -16.15 34.53
CA ASN A 835 -15.87 -16.09 33.73
C ASN A 835 -16.04 -14.70 33.10
N PHE A 836 -15.93 -14.63 31.78
CA PHE A 836 -16.05 -13.38 31.04
C PHE A 836 -17.52 -12.97 30.90
N LYS A 837 -17.80 -11.67 31.04
CA LYS A 837 -19.17 -11.16 30.90
C LYS A 837 -19.58 -11.14 29.42
N ALA A 838 -20.90 -11.21 29.18
CA ALA A 838 -21.44 -11.06 27.82
C ALA A 838 -20.95 -9.75 27.19
N GLY A 839 -20.31 -9.84 26.02
CA GLY A 839 -19.72 -8.69 25.31
C GLY A 839 -18.21 -8.49 25.54
N GLU A 840 -17.59 -9.17 26.49
CA GLU A 840 -16.14 -9.12 26.70
C GLU A 840 -15.39 -10.11 25.79
N ASN A 841 -14.23 -9.70 25.28
CA ASN A 841 -13.35 -10.60 24.50
C ASN A 841 -12.28 -11.18 25.43
N ALA A 842 -12.10 -12.49 25.35
CA ALA A 842 -11.04 -13.20 26.07
C ALA A 842 -9.83 -13.38 25.16
N LEU A 843 -8.64 -13.27 25.71
CA LEU A 843 -7.39 -13.71 25.09
C LEU A 843 -6.93 -14.93 25.88
N CYS A 844 -6.86 -16.09 25.25
CA CYS A 844 -6.55 -17.36 25.88
C CYS A 844 -5.27 -17.92 25.29
N GLU A 845 -4.34 -18.34 26.15
CA GLU A 845 -3.15 -19.10 25.76
C GLU A 845 -3.35 -20.57 26.17
N CYS A 846 -3.34 -21.50 25.21
CA CYS A 846 -3.65 -22.92 25.41
C CYS A 846 -2.45 -23.82 25.09
N HIS A 847 -2.10 -24.73 25.98
CA HIS A 847 -0.99 -25.69 25.86
C HIS A 847 -1.46 -27.10 26.24
N VAL A 848 -0.78 -28.17 25.83
CA VAL A 848 -1.15 -29.53 26.30
C VAL A 848 -1.03 -29.66 27.81
N GLN A 849 -2.05 -30.27 28.43
CA GLN A 849 -2.07 -30.53 29.87
C GLN A 849 -0.83 -31.35 30.29
N GLY A 850 -0.04 -30.84 31.24
CA GLY A 850 1.17 -31.48 31.75
C GLY A 850 2.48 -30.77 31.38
N TRP A 851 2.44 -29.76 30.51
CA TRP A 851 3.60 -28.91 30.24
C TRP A 851 3.69 -27.73 31.24
N GLY A 852 4.60 -27.85 32.22
CA GLY A 852 5.20 -26.69 32.90
C GLY A 852 4.67 -26.23 34.27
N SER A 853 3.85 -27.00 35.00
CA SER A 853 3.43 -26.56 36.34
C SER A 853 4.41 -27.00 37.45
N LYS A 854 5.25 -26.07 37.92
CA LYS A 854 5.56 -26.03 39.36
C LYS A 854 4.31 -25.49 40.06
N VAL A 855 3.70 -26.31 40.89
CA VAL A 855 2.53 -25.94 41.70
C VAL A 855 2.98 -24.98 42.80
N GLU A 856 2.45 -23.76 42.79
CA GLU A 856 2.57 -22.81 43.90
C GLU A 856 1.37 -23.03 44.86
N PRO A 857 1.59 -23.13 46.18
CA PRO A 857 0.57 -23.61 47.11
C PRO A 857 -0.50 -22.55 47.43
N ALA A 858 -1.74 -23.02 47.57
CA ALA A 858 -2.89 -22.22 47.97
C ALA A 858 -2.65 -21.53 49.33
N GLN A 859 -2.76 -20.20 49.37
CA GLN A 859 -2.76 -19.44 50.61
C GLN A 859 -4.08 -19.66 51.36
N SER A 860 -3.91 -20.10 52.60
CA SER A 860 -4.89 -20.33 53.65
C SER A 860 -5.70 -19.07 53.99
N ALA A 861 -7.03 -19.18 54.00
CA ALA A 861 -7.91 -18.18 54.58
C ALA A 861 -7.91 -18.30 56.12
N GLN A 862 -7.43 -17.25 56.79
CA GLN A 862 -7.53 -17.10 58.24
C GLN A 862 -8.97 -16.72 58.63
N MET A 863 -9.63 -17.58 59.42
CA MET A 863 -10.81 -17.24 60.23
C MET A 863 -10.36 -16.60 61.55
N THR A 864 -11.04 -15.54 61.97
CA THR A 864 -10.89 -14.87 63.27
C THR A 864 -11.59 -15.64 64.41
N PRO A 865 -11.18 -15.44 65.68
CA PRO A 865 -11.36 -16.43 66.75
C PRO A 865 -12.51 -16.11 67.73
N VAL A 866 -13.14 -17.15 68.28
CA VAL A 866 -13.91 -17.11 69.55
C VAL A 866 -13.64 -18.38 70.38
N VAL A 867 -12.63 -18.27 71.25
CA VAL A 867 -12.59 -18.55 72.71
C VAL A 867 -13.45 -19.68 73.35
N ILE A 868 -12.74 -20.74 73.80
CA ILE A 868 -12.72 -21.46 75.13
C ILE A 868 -14.01 -22.28 75.54
N ASP A 869 -14.04 -23.51 76.10
CA ASP A 869 -13.14 -24.34 76.95
C ASP A 869 -13.49 -25.87 76.96
N THR A 870 -12.51 -26.69 77.39
CA THR A 870 -12.48 -28.02 78.09
C THR A 870 -13.44 -29.22 77.84
N VAL A 871 -12.82 -30.41 77.58
CA VAL A 871 -12.94 -31.78 78.18
C VAL A 871 -14.36 -32.41 78.31
N THR A 872 -14.68 -33.63 77.83
CA THR A 872 -14.50 -34.95 78.53
C THR A 872 -14.97 -36.15 77.66
N LEU A 873 -14.53 -37.36 78.04
CA LEU A 873 -14.56 -38.71 77.44
C LEU A 873 -15.93 -39.43 77.23
N ALA A 874 -16.06 -40.16 76.10
CA ALA A 874 -16.60 -41.54 75.80
C ALA A 874 -17.95 -42.06 76.39
N PRO A 875 -18.49 -43.25 75.96
CA PRO A 875 -18.95 -43.80 74.66
C PRO A 875 -20.37 -44.47 74.81
N PRO A 876 -20.82 -45.57 74.12
CA PRO A 876 -20.79 -46.06 72.71
C PRO A 876 -22.22 -46.40 72.13
N VAL A 877 -22.31 -47.23 71.04
CA VAL A 877 -23.41 -48.19 70.66
C VAL A 877 -24.47 -47.63 69.63
N GLN A 878 -24.98 -48.26 68.55
CA GLN A 878 -25.01 -49.61 67.92
C GLN A 878 -25.15 -49.54 66.37
N VAL A 879 -24.97 -50.71 65.73
CA VAL A 879 -25.00 -51.09 64.29
C VAL A 879 -26.39 -51.57 63.83
N THR A 880 -26.73 -51.41 62.54
CA THR A 880 -27.62 -52.33 61.77
C THR A 880 -27.27 -52.36 60.27
N ALA A 881 -27.61 -53.45 59.59
CA ALA A 881 -26.94 -54.01 58.41
C ALA A 881 -27.81 -54.22 57.13
N ALA A 882 -27.12 -54.31 55.97
CA ALA A 882 -27.39 -55.09 54.73
C ALA A 882 -28.62 -54.73 53.83
N PRO A 883 -28.75 -55.19 52.55
CA PRO A 883 -27.96 -56.18 51.78
C PRO A 883 -27.63 -55.88 50.28
N PHE A 884 -26.82 -56.76 49.66
CA PHE A 884 -26.47 -56.90 48.22
C PHE A 884 -27.55 -57.63 47.37
N PRO A 885 -27.51 -57.54 46.02
CA PRO A 885 -27.19 -58.74 45.20
C PRO A 885 -26.38 -58.44 43.90
N LYS A 886 -25.34 -59.23 43.59
CA LYS A 886 -25.20 -60.36 42.61
C LYS A 886 -24.80 -60.00 41.16
N VAL A 887 -23.69 -60.63 40.78
CA VAL A 887 -23.09 -60.81 39.43
C VAL A 887 -23.63 -62.12 38.81
N PRO A 888 -23.50 -62.31 37.48
CA PRO A 888 -23.09 -63.63 36.98
C PRO A 888 -21.86 -63.57 36.05
N GLU A 889 -21.03 -64.58 36.25
CA GLU A 889 -19.73 -64.91 35.69
C GLU A 889 -19.91 -65.95 34.57
N VAL A 890 -19.22 -65.83 33.43
CA VAL A 890 -18.80 -67.00 32.61
C VAL A 890 -17.49 -66.72 31.86
N LEU A 891 -16.48 -67.50 32.26
CA LEU A 891 -15.27 -68.02 31.62
C LEU A 891 -15.12 -67.95 30.08
N SER A 892 -13.92 -67.63 29.58
CA SER A 892 -12.94 -68.64 29.14
C SER A 892 -11.75 -68.05 28.34
N ASN A 893 -10.63 -68.77 28.45
CA ASN A 893 -9.25 -68.45 28.07
C ASN A 893 -8.92 -68.66 26.57
N ILE A 894 -7.64 -68.34 26.25
CA ILE A 894 -6.75 -68.81 25.16
C ILE A 894 -6.63 -67.76 24.03
N GLY A 895 -5.47 -67.25 23.61
CA GLY A 895 -4.07 -67.48 23.97
C GLY A 895 -3.14 -66.95 22.86
N LYS A 896 -1.87 -66.69 23.21
CA LYS A 896 -0.63 -66.71 22.39
C LYS A 896 -0.51 -65.68 21.24
N ASP A 897 0.37 -64.69 21.38
CA ASP A 897 1.83 -64.69 21.09
C ASP A 897 2.12 -64.23 19.66
N SER A 898 2.64 -63.00 19.52
CA SER A 898 3.77 -62.56 18.66
C SER A 898 3.88 -61.04 18.73
#